data_AF-A0A9J6BQG6-F1
#
_entry.id   AF-A0A9J6BQG6-F1
#
_cell.length_a   1.000
_cell.length_b   1.000
_cell.length_c   1.000
_cell.angle_alpha   90.00
_cell.angle_beta   90.00
_cell.angle_gamma   90.00
#
_symmetry.space_group_name_H-M   'P 1'
#
loop_
_entity.id
_entity.type
_entity.pdbx_description
1 polymer ?
#
loop_
_entity_poly.entity_id
_entity_poly.type
_entity_poly.pdbx_seq_one_letter_code
_entity_poly.pdbx_strand_id
1 'polypeptide(L)'
;MDKVKGSRSTEILPDFRKRNISGVFSSWRPKKEENKQNVETKKKSSGSKSIFSTLMLANVEDRLYLDPSGSMESMTFEAQKEKLKSKLHRVKLEKSKIPQIIVTNSNNQKQPNNNKNVVEEEEEEEEIELPKPVSFIVLNVDPYILDIYQDILYNITHQLQSCDDNDEPEIQPEVALNYVRDAFGVNECKHLELMEKIKQREKPEDCVKADSGEIDSSTAPFAVLSPKIKNYESLNAHCDLIKILLKHELETSKTPHYYWMGKFSFLASKILSLHADFQFLDELQVSFAKWIAFVEIHRQYPLHLKVFEDTLDKIVDVYKDEETSTALLPARMSTTLTFIPACFGFTGAIKPGLKIEELKNRTSDHLKIKDDEVIKQFWNSNNLLHESFLKFIHDLHYKHHDEENVIFKAIILKNMFEIVNRIKKIFLPKDIEQLNFEKLLKNALNDGTTEHLKRNMKHRALKKSRNCKVRLDELIRLLKFSEEHMKSIVNEYAHVFESFCKFSFTEYIYSIYDSQLAKIIKPIVIEICSTKEGNIDNFQKDDQTIATKLFELYREIKKFSDQGLEYYYGEHDLQMKDYSRWFTAGIDKWCKVSLFNATSRINKAIEVDNLKPELKESKRSSSAIDMMQILYSVKSFWEKLQWPDANKEAEIAKHVAGDLCRFAIDYFDKFSSKVQKSEAMNITGIFKVPLELSIAVANFEYISEQIQTLIKGMTEGKVEDTSSIEKLINNMLVHLENTIKQLLEITLSKSIETMQKLMLEGAQNNKVGDDIADRLMTYIEDMLSTLVEDLPRKNFEVAKSIIWQQNLQILSEIIQVSLTRQQPPAFFTNLRRILSILKEIFHFSEENADYVMKKKVERIDYLLECYGLNTSRLIHQYFKERYELQLQINKQPFNPYGVLSVYCFFVKNTLKLEILNARNLIPIGPNKKCDSFIKIQLIPEKYFSTFPSYKTKVQQNTHFPLYDEIFEYELTDEQRKIEDAIIFFNIKDKYLLGSNECIAEAFLAFRDIPEYTIKDNLKQIHLTLTRLQCDELESLKALQHRAQTGDKAAKDFLSKLRSRTIISPKKMKLPVTQL
;
A
#
# COMPACT_ATOMS: atom_id res chain seq x y z
N MET A 1 43.14 -44.18 13.03
CA MET A 1 43.71 -43.78 11.73
C MET A 1 42.77 -42.74 11.15
N ASP A 2 43.03 -41.45 10.98
CA ASP A 2 44.13 -40.54 11.30
C ASP A 2 43.51 -39.14 11.45
N LYS A 3 43.61 -38.51 12.64
CA LYS A 3 44.38 -37.28 12.93
C LYS A 3 44.34 -36.18 11.85
N VAL A 4 43.58 -35.11 12.13
CA VAL A 4 44.03 -33.72 11.91
C VAL A 4 43.63 -32.87 13.14
N LYS A 5 44.63 -32.26 13.77
CA LYS A 5 44.54 -31.34 14.91
C LYS A 5 44.27 -29.92 14.40
N GLY A 6 43.35 -29.21 15.04
CA GLY A 6 43.16 -27.77 14.90
C GLY A 6 42.75 -27.19 16.25
N SER A 7 43.71 -26.70 17.00
CA SER A 7 43.60 -26.10 18.33
C SER A 7 42.82 -24.78 18.29
N ARG A 8 41.62 -24.75 18.89
CA ARG A 8 40.99 -23.51 19.36
C ARG A 8 41.44 -23.27 20.80
N SER A 9 42.31 -22.27 20.97
CA SER A 9 42.63 -21.66 22.26
C SER A 9 41.37 -21.01 22.82
N THR A 10 40.76 -21.65 23.81
CA THR A 10 39.84 -21.00 24.74
C THR A 10 40.64 -20.03 25.59
N GLU A 11 40.54 -18.73 25.32
CA GLU A 11 41.00 -17.70 26.24
C GLU A 11 40.16 -17.77 27.51
N ILE A 12 40.85 -18.09 28.60
CA ILE A 12 40.34 -18.16 29.96
C ILE A 12 40.21 -16.71 30.45
N LEU A 13 38.99 -16.27 30.74
CA LEU A 13 38.72 -15.07 31.54
C LEU A 13 39.35 -15.23 32.93
N PRO A 14 40.11 -14.25 33.47
CA PRO A 14 40.52 -14.29 34.87
C PRO A 14 39.36 -13.89 35.79
N ASP A 15 39.19 -14.67 36.85
CA ASP A 15 38.30 -14.39 37.98
C ASP A 15 38.54 -12.98 38.56
N PHE A 16 37.52 -12.13 38.51
CA PHE A 16 37.45 -10.93 39.32
C PHE A 16 37.34 -11.32 40.81
N ARG A 17 38.28 -10.83 41.63
CA ARG A 17 38.37 -11.12 43.06
C ARG A 17 37.06 -10.77 43.79
N LYS A 18 36.29 -11.78 44.18
CA LYS A 18 35.20 -11.65 45.16
C LYS A 18 35.77 -11.26 46.53
N ARG A 19 35.59 -10.00 46.95
CA ARG A 19 35.65 -9.62 48.37
C ARG A 19 34.25 -9.70 48.96
N ASN A 20 34.09 -10.59 49.94
CA ASN A 20 32.91 -10.73 50.78
C ASN A 20 32.57 -9.41 51.48
N ILE A 21 31.38 -8.86 51.22
CA ILE A 21 30.68 -7.97 52.16
C ILE A 21 29.29 -8.55 52.38
N SER A 22 29.25 -9.59 53.21
CA SER A 22 28.03 -10.05 53.85
C SER A 22 27.84 -9.26 55.14
N GLY A 23 26.71 -8.58 55.25
CA GLY A 23 26.24 -8.01 56.50
C GLY A 23 26.04 -6.51 56.39
N VAL A 24 24.79 -6.11 56.24
CA VAL A 24 24.09 -5.21 57.18
C VAL A 24 22.70 -4.88 56.58
N PHE A 25 21.67 -5.08 57.41
CA PHE A 25 20.23 -4.86 57.19
C PHE A 25 19.38 -5.97 56.54
N SER A 26 19.26 -7.08 57.27
CA SER A 26 17.98 -7.76 57.43
C SER A 26 17.18 -7.12 58.56
N SER A 27 15.98 -6.63 58.28
CA SER A 27 14.75 -6.79 59.09
C SER A 27 13.72 -5.74 58.68
N TRP A 28 12.46 -6.02 58.98
CA TRP A 28 11.21 -5.29 58.71
C TRP A 28 10.28 -6.02 57.71
N ARG A 29 9.73 -7.14 58.19
CA ARG A 29 8.31 -7.48 57.97
C ARG A 29 7.51 -6.82 59.11
N PRO A 30 6.37 -6.20 58.81
CA PRO A 30 5.05 -6.85 58.98
C PRO A 30 4.10 -6.46 57.82
N LYS A 31 2.87 -6.93 57.60
CA LYS A 31 1.93 -7.91 58.17
C LYS A 31 0.89 -8.14 57.04
N LYS A 32 0.27 -9.32 57.00
CA LYS A 32 -0.98 -9.55 56.28
C LYS A 32 -2.10 -8.75 56.97
N GLU A 33 -2.90 -8.01 56.21
CA GLU A 33 -4.26 -7.63 56.59
C GLU A 33 -5.22 -8.08 55.49
N GLU A 34 -6.24 -8.83 55.92
CA GLU A 34 -7.40 -9.23 55.13
C GLU A 34 -8.50 -8.17 55.21
N ASN A 35 -9.27 -8.10 54.12
CA ASN A 35 -10.64 -7.60 53.98
C ASN A 35 -10.90 -6.09 54.08
N LYS A 36 -11.37 -5.51 52.96
CA LYS A 36 -12.81 -5.28 52.73
C LYS A 36 -13.12 -4.80 51.31
N GLN A 37 -14.17 -5.38 50.74
CA GLN A 37 -14.88 -4.90 49.57
C GLN A 37 -15.25 -3.42 49.71
N ASN A 38 -15.01 -2.63 48.67
CA ASN A 38 -15.82 -1.46 48.35
C ASN A 38 -15.75 -1.15 46.85
N VAL A 39 -16.86 -1.50 46.19
CA VAL A 39 -17.47 -0.94 44.99
C VAL A 39 -16.61 0.09 44.22
N GLU A 40 -15.88 -0.37 43.21
CA GLU A 40 -15.37 0.49 42.15
C GLU A 40 -16.49 0.85 41.17
N THR A 41 -16.74 2.14 41.07
CA THR A 41 -17.50 2.76 40.00
C THR A 41 -16.75 2.57 38.69
N LYS A 42 -17.33 1.76 37.79
CA LYS A 42 -16.89 1.62 36.40
C LYS A 42 -16.96 2.98 35.67
N LYS A 43 -15.89 3.76 35.71
CA LYS A 43 -15.58 4.73 34.66
C LYS A 43 -14.98 3.96 33.49
N LYS A 44 -15.84 3.59 32.54
CA LYS A 44 -15.42 3.21 31.18
C LYS A 44 -14.62 4.38 30.61
N SER A 45 -13.29 4.29 30.57
CA SER A 45 -12.52 5.09 29.63
C SER A 45 -12.90 4.58 28.24
N SER A 46 -13.56 5.45 27.47
CA SER A 46 -13.86 5.21 26.07
C SER A 46 -12.53 5.21 25.31
N GLY A 47 -11.90 4.05 25.22
CA GLY A 47 -10.84 3.80 24.26
C GLY A 47 -11.39 4.11 22.87
N SER A 48 -10.79 5.09 22.21
CA SER A 48 -10.99 5.39 20.81
C SER A 48 -10.67 4.12 20.01
N LYS A 49 -11.70 3.37 19.65
CA LYS A 49 -11.59 2.27 18.70
C LYS A 49 -11.10 2.87 17.39
N SER A 50 -9.82 2.67 17.13
CA SER A 50 -9.12 3.10 15.93
C SER A 50 -9.73 2.44 14.71
N ILE A 51 -9.84 3.20 13.62
CA ILE A 51 -10.40 2.85 12.31
C ILE A 51 -9.76 1.58 11.70
N PHE A 52 -8.56 1.20 12.15
CA PHE A 52 -7.91 -0.05 11.74
C PHE A 52 -8.52 -1.31 12.38
N SER A 53 -9.21 -1.20 13.52
CA SER A 53 -9.99 -2.32 14.10
C SER A 53 -11.25 -2.62 13.27
N THR A 54 -11.80 -1.62 12.60
CA THR A 54 -12.95 -1.78 11.69
C THR A 54 -12.56 -2.43 10.37
N LEU A 55 -11.28 -2.33 9.96
CA LEU A 55 -10.74 -2.98 8.76
C LEU A 55 -10.45 -4.49 8.94
N MET A 56 -10.56 -5.03 10.16
CA MET A 56 -10.17 -6.40 10.50
C MET A 56 -11.29 -7.24 11.17
N LEU A 57 -12.56 -7.00 10.82
CA LEU A 57 -13.64 -7.96 11.09
C LEU A 57 -14.02 -8.73 9.82
N ALA A 58 -13.03 -9.43 9.25
CA ALA A 58 -13.25 -10.61 8.42
C ALA A 58 -12.63 -11.79 9.17
N ASN A 59 -13.34 -12.28 10.18
CA ASN A 59 -13.08 -13.55 10.87
C ASN A 59 -14.40 -14.05 11.48
N VAL A 60 -15.40 -14.23 10.61
CA VAL A 60 -16.67 -14.91 10.93
C VAL A 60 -16.88 -16.09 9.98
N GLU A 61 -15.82 -16.73 9.50
CA GLU A 61 -15.93 -17.96 8.69
C GLU A 61 -15.63 -19.26 9.45
N ASP A 62 -15.21 -19.20 10.73
CA ASP A 62 -14.94 -20.40 11.54
C ASP A 62 -16.06 -20.83 12.50
N ARG A 63 -17.33 -20.73 12.06
CA ARG A 63 -18.45 -21.45 12.72
C ARG A 63 -19.41 -22.06 11.70
N LEU A 64 -18.88 -22.94 10.86
CA LEU A 64 -19.68 -23.97 10.20
C LEU A 64 -19.01 -25.33 10.40
N TYR A 65 -19.26 -25.94 11.56
CA TYR A 65 -19.22 -27.40 11.72
C TYR A 65 -20.23 -27.79 12.79
N LEU A 66 -21.40 -28.23 12.35
CA LEU A 66 -22.23 -29.22 13.04
C LEU A 66 -22.97 -30.05 11.99
N ASP A 67 -22.39 -31.25 11.83
CA ASP A 67 -22.85 -32.56 11.36
C ASP A 67 -23.87 -32.72 10.20
N PRO A 68 -23.58 -33.62 9.23
CA PRO A 68 -24.46 -34.01 8.14
C PRO A 68 -25.26 -35.26 8.50
N SER A 69 -26.50 -35.11 8.94
CA SER A 69 -27.48 -36.20 8.89
C SER A 69 -28.90 -35.65 8.94
N GLY A 70 -29.56 -35.64 7.78
CA GLY A 70 -30.98 -35.28 7.65
C GLY A 70 -31.46 -35.61 6.25
N SER A 71 -32.06 -36.78 6.12
CA SER A 71 -32.52 -37.40 4.88
C SER A 71 -33.56 -36.56 4.11
N MET A 72 -33.41 -36.63 2.79
CA MET A 72 -34.32 -36.19 1.74
C MET A 72 -35.66 -36.96 1.82
N GLU A 73 -36.79 -36.26 1.93
CA GLU A 73 -38.11 -36.78 1.55
C GLU A 73 -38.86 -35.75 0.70
N SER A 74 -39.32 -36.22 -0.46
CA SER A 74 -40.04 -35.49 -1.50
C SER A 74 -41.50 -35.22 -1.10
N MET A 75 -41.94 -33.96 -1.15
CA MET A 75 -43.37 -33.60 -1.07
C MET A 75 -43.98 -33.46 -2.47
N THR A 76 -45.08 -34.17 -2.71
CA THR A 76 -45.80 -34.24 -4.00
C THR A 76 -46.79 -33.09 -4.22
N PHE A 77 -47.07 -32.83 -5.51
CA PHE A 77 -47.94 -31.77 -6.07
C PHE A 77 -49.36 -31.68 -5.46
N GLU A 78 -49.89 -32.76 -4.89
CA GLU A 78 -51.21 -32.78 -4.25
C GLU A 78 -51.24 -32.07 -2.90
N ALA A 79 -50.12 -32.00 -2.17
CA ALA A 79 -50.04 -31.28 -0.90
C ALA A 79 -50.07 -29.75 -1.08
N GLN A 80 -49.66 -29.24 -2.23
CA GLN A 80 -49.75 -27.81 -2.58
C GLN A 80 -51.19 -27.39 -2.95
N LYS A 81 -51.96 -28.29 -3.59
CA LYS A 81 -53.35 -28.06 -4.02
C LYS A 81 -54.32 -27.90 -2.84
N GLU A 82 -54.13 -28.65 -1.75
CA GLU A 82 -54.97 -28.55 -0.53
C GLU A 82 -54.66 -27.28 0.29
N LYS A 83 -53.41 -26.82 0.27
CA LYS A 83 -52.99 -25.59 0.97
C LYS A 83 -53.54 -24.31 0.29
N LEU A 84 -53.75 -24.35 -1.03
CA LEU A 84 -54.39 -23.27 -1.80
C LEU A 84 -55.92 -23.22 -1.62
N LYS A 85 -56.60 -24.36 -1.48
CA LYS A 85 -58.04 -24.41 -1.17
C LYS A 85 -58.37 -23.83 0.21
N SER A 86 -57.53 -24.07 1.22
CA SER A 86 -57.75 -23.54 2.58
C SER A 86 -57.56 -22.02 2.68
N LYS A 87 -56.67 -21.42 1.87
CA LYS A 87 -56.52 -19.95 1.78
C LYS A 87 -57.71 -19.28 1.07
N LEU A 88 -58.29 -19.92 0.04
CA LEU A 88 -59.46 -19.41 -0.66
C LEU A 88 -60.73 -19.39 0.21
N HIS A 89 -60.82 -20.28 1.21
CA HIS A 89 -61.94 -20.32 2.15
C HIS A 89 -61.86 -19.23 3.22
N ARG A 90 -60.65 -18.80 3.61
CA ARG A 90 -60.41 -17.77 4.63
C ARG A 90 -60.73 -16.35 4.15
N VAL A 91 -60.50 -16.08 2.86
CA VAL A 91 -60.79 -14.77 2.23
C VAL A 91 -62.29 -14.54 2.00
N LYS A 92 -63.11 -15.60 1.97
CA LYS A 92 -64.58 -15.49 1.83
C LYS A 92 -65.30 -15.11 3.13
N LEU A 93 -64.66 -15.24 4.30
CA LEU A 93 -65.27 -14.96 5.61
C LEU A 93 -65.03 -13.53 6.13
N GLU A 94 -64.11 -12.77 5.55
CA GLU A 94 -63.75 -11.41 6.03
C GLU A 94 -64.47 -10.26 5.29
N LYS A 95 -65.33 -10.55 4.31
CA LYS A 95 -66.07 -9.52 3.55
C LYS A 95 -67.48 -9.19 4.06
N SER A 96 -67.90 -9.72 5.22
CA SER A 96 -69.21 -9.40 5.81
C SER A 96 -69.05 -8.73 7.19
N LYS A 97 -68.78 -7.42 7.22
CA LYS A 97 -69.04 -6.53 8.36
C LYS A 97 -68.86 -5.06 7.94
N ILE A 98 -69.99 -4.35 7.81
CA ILE A 98 -70.04 -2.88 7.69
C ILE A 98 -70.34 -2.33 9.10
N PRO A 99 -69.73 -1.20 9.51
CA PRO A 99 -70.44 -0.26 10.37
C PRO A 99 -70.38 1.19 9.89
N GLN A 100 -71.33 1.93 10.44
CA GLN A 100 -71.92 3.20 10.01
C GLN A 100 -71.09 4.45 10.31
N ILE A 101 -71.40 5.50 9.55
CA ILE A 101 -70.93 6.88 9.67
C ILE A 101 -71.53 7.55 10.93
N ILE A 102 -70.68 8.16 11.77
CA ILE A 102 -71.07 9.19 12.75
C ILE A 102 -70.12 10.39 12.59
N VAL A 103 -70.72 11.55 12.39
CA VAL A 103 -70.09 12.88 12.30
C VAL A 103 -70.01 13.49 13.70
N THR A 104 -68.86 14.02 14.14
CA THR A 104 -68.78 15.21 15.01
C THR A 104 -67.38 15.84 15.03
N ASN A 105 -67.34 17.09 14.54
CA ASN A 105 -66.62 18.29 14.98
C ASN A 105 -65.31 18.22 15.78
N SER A 106 -64.30 18.84 15.17
CA SER A 106 -63.08 19.42 15.73
C SER A 106 -63.32 20.68 16.57
N ASN A 107 -62.46 20.90 17.58
CA ASN A 107 -62.23 22.22 18.17
C ASN A 107 -60.74 22.46 18.47
N ASN A 108 -60.26 23.55 17.88
CA ASN A 108 -59.07 24.39 18.08
C ASN A 108 -58.18 24.19 19.33
N GLN A 109 -56.85 24.34 19.18
CA GLN A 109 -56.13 25.59 19.52
C GLN A 109 -54.58 25.48 19.47
N LYS A 110 -53.97 26.53 18.89
CA LYS A 110 -52.67 27.20 19.18
C LYS A 110 -51.56 27.17 18.11
N GLN A 111 -51.46 28.32 17.46
CA GLN A 111 -50.28 29.01 16.90
C GLN A 111 -49.57 29.86 18.01
N PRO A 112 -48.46 30.61 17.78
CA PRO A 112 -47.53 30.66 16.62
C PRO A 112 -46.01 30.87 16.95
N ASN A 113 -45.18 30.74 15.90
CA ASN A 113 -43.97 31.52 15.50
C ASN A 113 -42.69 31.49 16.38
N ASN A 114 -41.46 31.41 15.83
CA ASN A 114 -40.91 32.15 14.68
C ASN A 114 -39.53 31.60 14.23
N ASN A 115 -39.27 31.62 12.90
CA ASN A 115 -38.00 31.88 12.18
C ASN A 115 -36.80 30.90 12.35
N LYS A 116 -36.04 30.46 11.33
CA LYS A 116 -35.79 30.93 9.96
C LYS A 116 -35.06 29.83 9.16
N ASN A 117 -35.41 29.72 7.88
CA ASN A 117 -34.62 29.39 6.68
C ASN A 117 -33.97 28.00 6.52
N VAL A 118 -34.66 27.13 5.77
CA VAL A 118 -34.13 25.99 5.01
C VAL A 118 -34.67 26.09 3.57
N VAL A 119 -33.80 25.87 2.59
CA VAL A 119 -34.08 25.73 1.14
C VAL A 119 -33.96 24.22 0.85
N GLU A 120 -35.07 23.48 0.80
CA GLU A 120 -35.83 23.05 -0.39
C GLU A 120 -35.12 21.95 -1.22
N GLU A 121 -35.44 20.69 -0.91
CA GLU A 121 -35.47 19.58 -1.87
C GLU A 121 -36.92 19.12 -1.98
N GLU A 122 -37.47 19.24 -3.19
CA GLU A 122 -38.83 18.81 -3.56
C GLU A 122 -38.88 17.27 -3.65
N GLU A 123 -39.77 16.68 -2.86
CA GLU A 123 -40.33 15.33 -3.05
C GLU A 123 -41.57 15.48 -3.94
N GLU A 124 -41.53 14.94 -5.15
CA GLU A 124 -42.72 14.75 -5.98
C GLU A 124 -43.53 13.58 -5.39
N GLU A 125 -44.56 13.90 -4.60
CA GLU A 125 -45.65 12.98 -4.28
C GLU A 125 -46.51 12.82 -5.55
N GLU A 126 -46.54 11.60 -6.13
CA GLU A 126 -47.48 11.25 -7.19
C GLU A 126 -48.92 11.31 -6.64
N GLU A 127 -49.72 12.24 -7.19
CA GLU A 127 -51.17 12.30 -7.05
C GLU A 127 -51.79 10.95 -7.43
N ILE A 128 -52.44 10.30 -6.47
CA ILE A 128 -53.44 9.28 -6.76
C ILE A 128 -54.69 10.02 -7.26
N GLU A 129 -54.85 10.13 -8.59
CA GLU A 129 -56.14 10.48 -9.19
C GLU A 129 -57.17 9.41 -8.79
N LEU A 130 -58.11 9.78 -7.91
CA LEU A 130 -59.38 9.08 -7.75
C LEU A 130 -60.04 8.93 -9.12
N PRO A 131 -60.61 7.75 -9.47
CA PRO A 131 -61.32 7.59 -10.73
C PRO A 131 -62.50 8.55 -10.76
N LYS A 132 -62.47 9.48 -11.72
CA LYS A 132 -63.61 10.33 -12.06
C LYS A 132 -64.83 9.44 -12.31
N PRO A 133 -66.04 9.82 -11.86
CA PRO A 133 -67.24 9.06 -12.17
C PRO A 133 -67.39 9.02 -13.69
N VAL A 134 -67.51 7.82 -14.23
CA VAL A 134 -67.75 7.58 -15.65
C VAL A 134 -69.05 8.29 -16.03
N SER A 135 -68.92 9.44 -16.71
CA SER A 135 -69.99 9.94 -17.54
C SER A 135 -70.22 8.90 -18.64
N PHE A 136 -71.46 8.46 -18.80
CA PHE A 136 -71.88 7.59 -19.90
C PHE A 136 -71.44 8.22 -21.24
N ILE A 137 -70.38 7.70 -21.84
CA ILE A 137 -69.92 8.07 -23.18
C ILE A 137 -70.62 7.12 -24.15
N VAL A 138 -71.35 7.70 -25.11
CA VAL A 138 -71.88 7.01 -26.28
C VAL A 138 -70.70 6.48 -27.09
N LEU A 139 -70.44 5.18 -27.04
CA LEU A 139 -69.45 4.55 -27.92
C LEU A 139 -70.03 4.51 -29.34
N ASN A 140 -69.50 5.37 -30.21
CA ASN A 140 -69.68 5.27 -31.65
C ASN A 140 -68.86 4.06 -32.12
N VAL A 141 -69.50 2.89 -32.23
CA VAL A 141 -68.87 1.67 -32.78
C VAL A 141 -68.53 1.95 -34.25
N ASP A 142 -67.32 1.57 -34.68
CA ASP A 142 -66.84 1.70 -36.06
C ASP A 142 -67.88 1.10 -37.04
N PRO A 143 -68.30 1.82 -38.11
CA PRO A 143 -69.25 1.30 -39.09
C PRO A 143 -68.91 -0.11 -39.60
N TYR A 144 -67.63 -0.43 -39.79
CA TYR A 144 -67.18 -1.75 -40.23
C TYR A 144 -67.41 -2.84 -39.16
N ILE A 145 -67.15 -2.53 -37.89
CA ILE A 145 -67.42 -3.46 -36.77
C ILE A 145 -68.93 -3.63 -36.55
N LEU A 146 -69.72 -2.59 -36.84
CA LEU A 146 -71.18 -2.64 -36.78
C LEU A 146 -71.79 -3.53 -37.89
N ASP A 147 -71.13 -3.64 -39.04
CA ASP A 147 -71.51 -4.57 -40.11
C ASP A 147 -71.26 -6.03 -39.66
N ILE A 148 -70.09 -6.32 -39.08
CA ILE A 148 -69.78 -7.64 -38.49
C ILE A 148 -70.80 -8.01 -37.39
N TYR A 149 -71.17 -7.04 -36.54
CA TYR A 149 -72.18 -7.22 -35.51
C TYR A 149 -73.55 -7.58 -36.10
N GLN A 150 -73.98 -6.91 -37.18
CA GLN A 150 -75.24 -7.22 -37.86
C GLN A 150 -75.24 -8.63 -38.47
N ASP A 151 -74.12 -9.05 -39.07
CA ASP A 151 -73.96 -10.39 -39.64
C ASP A 151 -74.10 -11.48 -38.57
N ILE A 152 -73.51 -11.25 -37.39
CA ILE A 152 -73.61 -12.20 -36.27
C ILE A 152 -75.02 -12.24 -35.69
N LEU A 153 -75.66 -11.08 -35.50
CA LEU A 153 -77.05 -11.01 -35.06
C LEU A 153 -77.98 -11.74 -36.04
N TYR A 154 -77.73 -11.63 -37.35
CA TYR A 154 -78.47 -12.38 -38.37
C TYR A 154 -78.24 -13.89 -38.24
N ASN A 155 -76.99 -14.34 -38.11
CA ASN A 155 -76.64 -15.76 -37.98
C ASN A 155 -77.24 -16.40 -36.71
N ILE A 156 -77.22 -15.69 -35.57
CA ILE A 156 -77.82 -16.14 -34.30
C ILE A 156 -79.35 -16.19 -34.39
N THR A 157 -79.98 -15.24 -35.09
CA THR A 157 -81.45 -15.14 -35.16
C THR A 157 -82.07 -16.17 -36.11
N HIS A 158 -81.41 -16.46 -37.24
CA HIS A 158 -82.02 -17.25 -38.32
C HIS A 158 -81.51 -18.68 -38.45
N GLN A 159 -80.30 -19.01 -37.97
CA GLN A 159 -79.67 -20.32 -38.20
C GLN A 159 -79.43 -21.16 -36.94
N LEU A 160 -79.52 -20.57 -35.75
CA LEU A 160 -79.28 -21.25 -34.47
C LEU A 160 -80.34 -22.31 -34.10
N GLN A 161 -81.40 -22.45 -34.92
CA GLN A 161 -82.51 -23.40 -34.74
C GLN A 161 -82.53 -24.56 -35.77
N SER A 162 -81.42 -24.88 -36.46
CA SER A 162 -81.42 -25.93 -37.50
C SER A 162 -80.44 -27.10 -37.31
N CYS A 163 -79.82 -27.25 -36.13
CA CYS A 163 -78.92 -28.38 -35.86
C CYS A 163 -79.62 -29.45 -35.00
N ASP A 164 -80.25 -30.43 -35.65
CA ASP A 164 -80.79 -31.65 -35.02
C ASP A 164 -79.66 -32.68 -34.74
N ASP A 165 -78.64 -32.31 -33.95
CA ASP A 165 -77.65 -33.26 -33.43
C ASP A 165 -77.78 -33.40 -31.91
N ASN A 166 -78.20 -34.59 -31.46
CA ASN A 166 -78.78 -34.89 -30.15
C ASN A 166 -77.83 -34.91 -28.92
N ASP A 167 -76.66 -34.28 -28.95
CA ASP A 167 -75.71 -34.33 -27.81
C ASP A 167 -75.07 -32.98 -27.42
N GLU A 168 -75.50 -31.84 -27.97
CA GLU A 168 -75.02 -30.50 -27.56
C GLU A 168 -76.03 -29.72 -26.69
N PRO A 169 -75.59 -28.92 -25.70
CA PRO A 169 -76.49 -28.14 -24.86
C PRO A 169 -77.24 -27.07 -25.67
N GLU A 170 -78.56 -27.06 -25.56
CA GLU A 170 -79.46 -26.15 -26.27
C GLU A 170 -79.15 -24.68 -25.91
N ILE A 171 -78.66 -23.91 -26.89
CA ILE A 171 -78.30 -22.50 -26.69
C ILE A 171 -79.57 -21.65 -26.77
N GLN A 172 -79.92 -20.96 -25.69
CA GLN A 172 -80.98 -19.96 -25.72
C GLN A 172 -80.53 -18.75 -26.57
N PRO A 173 -81.25 -18.40 -27.66
CA PRO A 173 -80.88 -17.29 -28.53
C PRO A 173 -80.74 -15.96 -27.79
N GLU A 174 -81.57 -15.71 -26.77
CA GLU A 174 -81.51 -14.51 -25.94
C GLU A 174 -80.20 -14.39 -25.16
N VAL A 175 -79.65 -15.51 -24.69
CA VAL A 175 -78.36 -15.53 -23.97
C VAL A 175 -77.20 -15.25 -24.93
N ALA A 176 -77.24 -15.82 -26.14
CA ALA A 176 -76.24 -15.56 -27.18
C ALA A 176 -76.28 -14.09 -27.67
N LEU A 177 -77.48 -13.53 -27.86
CA LEU A 177 -77.67 -12.13 -28.27
C LEU A 177 -77.18 -11.15 -27.20
N ASN A 178 -77.46 -11.42 -25.92
CA ASN A 178 -76.95 -10.61 -24.81
C ASN A 178 -75.42 -10.70 -24.73
N TYR A 179 -74.85 -11.89 -24.86
CA TYR A 179 -73.40 -12.11 -24.86
C TYR A 179 -72.70 -11.31 -25.99
N VAL A 180 -73.21 -11.37 -27.22
CA VAL A 180 -72.62 -10.63 -28.36
C VAL A 180 -72.80 -9.13 -28.19
N ARG A 181 -73.95 -8.66 -27.70
CA ARG A 181 -74.16 -7.23 -27.39
C ARG A 181 -73.13 -6.71 -26.41
N ASP A 182 -72.93 -7.45 -25.31
CA ASP A 182 -72.01 -7.07 -24.25
C ASP A 182 -70.55 -7.15 -24.73
N ALA A 183 -70.20 -8.13 -25.57
CA ALA A 183 -68.86 -8.26 -26.16
C ALA A 183 -68.51 -7.13 -27.14
N PHE A 184 -69.45 -6.69 -27.97
CA PHE A 184 -69.26 -5.58 -28.90
C PHE A 184 -69.42 -4.20 -28.24
N GLY A 185 -69.87 -4.14 -26.98
CA GLY A 185 -70.11 -2.88 -26.27
C GLY A 185 -71.24 -2.04 -26.88
N VAL A 186 -72.19 -2.67 -27.56
CA VAL A 186 -73.30 -1.99 -28.24
C VAL A 186 -74.39 -1.66 -27.23
N ASN A 187 -74.87 -0.42 -27.21
CA ASN A 187 -75.93 -0.04 -26.29
C ASN A 187 -77.28 -0.72 -26.62
N GLU A 188 -78.14 -0.83 -25.61
CA GLU A 188 -79.41 -1.54 -25.72
C GLU A 188 -80.33 -0.93 -26.79
N CYS A 189 -80.39 0.40 -26.88
CA CYS A 189 -81.21 1.09 -27.90
C CYS A 189 -80.79 0.74 -29.33
N LYS A 190 -79.49 0.72 -29.63
CA LYS A 190 -78.97 0.41 -30.97
C LYS A 190 -79.07 -1.08 -31.29
N HIS A 191 -78.86 -1.94 -30.28
CA HIS A 191 -79.10 -3.38 -30.41
C HIS A 191 -80.56 -3.65 -30.80
N LEU A 192 -81.54 -3.03 -30.11
CA LEU A 192 -82.95 -3.19 -30.43
C LEU A 192 -83.31 -2.68 -31.84
N GLU A 193 -82.77 -1.52 -32.26
CA GLU A 193 -82.95 -0.98 -33.62
C GLU A 193 -82.46 -1.96 -34.70
N LEU A 194 -81.28 -2.56 -34.51
CA LEU A 194 -80.70 -3.52 -35.45
C LEU A 194 -81.45 -4.86 -35.43
N MET A 195 -81.87 -5.32 -34.25
CA MET A 195 -82.66 -6.54 -34.10
C MET A 195 -84.04 -6.43 -34.77
N GLU A 196 -84.71 -5.28 -34.71
CA GLU A 196 -85.95 -5.06 -35.46
C GLU A 196 -85.72 -5.14 -36.98
N LYS A 197 -84.62 -4.54 -37.49
CA LYS A 197 -84.26 -4.62 -38.91
C LYS A 197 -83.92 -6.06 -39.35
N ILE A 198 -83.34 -6.87 -38.48
CA ILE A 198 -82.94 -8.26 -38.78
C ILE A 198 -84.13 -9.22 -38.69
N LYS A 199 -85.05 -9.02 -37.75
CA LYS A 199 -86.30 -9.81 -37.61
C LYS A 199 -87.27 -9.60 -38.76
N GLN A 200 -87.19 -8.47 -39.46
CA GLN A 200 -87.99 -8.18 -40.65
C GLN A 200 -87.44 -8.83 -41.94
N ARG A 201 -86.28 -9.50 -41.89
CA ARG A 201 -85.71 -10.22 -43.04
C ARG A 201 -86.21 -11.67 -43.05
N GLU A 202 -86.61 -12.17 -44.23
CA GLU A 202 -87.08 -13.56 -44.40
C GLU A 202 -85.95 -14.59 -44.22
N LYS A 203 -86.33 -15.79 -43.76
CA LYS A 203 -85.46 -16.95 -43.53
C LYS A 203 -85.08 -17.56 -44.90
N PRO A 204 -83.82 -17.94 -45.17
CA PRO A 204 -83.45 -18.52 -46.46
C PRO A 204 -84.09 -19.91 -46.64
N GLU A 205 -84.73 -20.15 -47.80
CA GLU A 205 -85.17 -21.48 -48.23
C GLU A 205 -83.96 -22.36 -48.58
N ASP A 206 -83.97 -23.58 -48.02
CA ASP A 206 -83.15 -24.78 -48.24
C ASP A 206 -81.73 -24.71 -48.85
N CYS A 207 -80.83 -25.40 -48.14
CA CYS A 207 -79.48 -25.78 -48.55
C CYS A 207 -79.39 -26.31 -50.00
N VAL A 208 -78.73 -25.56 -50.88
CA VAL A 208 -78.15 -26.13 -52.11
C VAL A 208 -76.64 -26.31 -51.89
N LYS A 209 -76.22 -27.57 -51.80
CA LYS A 209 -74.82 -27.96 -52.01
C LYS A 209 -74.41 -27.50 -53.41
N ALA A 210 -73.57 -26.47 -53.50
CA ALA A 210 -73.06 -25.98 -54.77
C ALA A 210 -71.76 -26.71 -55.12
N ASP A 211 -71.90 -27.83 -55.84
CA ASP A 211 -70.87 -28.28 -56.78
C ASP A 211 -70.87 -27.35 -58.01
N SER A 212 -69.66 -26.97 -58.43
CA SER A 212 -69.25 -26.46 -59.74
C SER A 212 -70.29 -25.81 -60.70
N GLY A 213 -70.06 -24.54 -61.07
CA GLY A 213 -70.51 -24.02 -62.38
C GLY A 213 -71.14 -22.63 -62.35
N GLU A 214 -70.74 -21.81 -63.32
CA GLU A 214 -71.15 -20.44 -63.62
C GLU A 214 -72.67 -20.18 -63.55
N ILE A 215 -73.09 -19.02 -63.01
CA ILE A 215 -74.38 -18.43 -63.35
C ILE A 215 -74.24 -16.92 -63.59
N ASP A 216 -74.82 -16.55 -64.73
CA ASP A 216 -74.82 -15.28 -65.41
C ASP A 216 -75.86 -14.30 -64.84
N SER A 217 -75.66 -13.04 -65.20
CA SER A 217 -76.38 -11.84 -64.74
C SER A 217 -77.83 -11.73 -65.20
N SER A 218 -78.73 -11.36 -64.28
CA SER A 218 -79.70 -10.25 -64.39
C SER A 218 -81.03 -10.51 -63.68
N THR A 219 -81.53 -9.46 -63.00
CA THR A 219 -82.91 -9.21 -62.53
C THR A 219 -83.25 -9.57 -61.08
N ALA A 220 -83.08 -8.61 -60.15
CA ALA A 220 -84.10 -8.18 -59.16
C ALA A 220 -83.57 -7.05 -58.23
N PRO A 221 -84.43 -6.12 -57.77
CA PRO A 221 -84.02 -4.84 -57.19
C PRO A 221 -84.07 -4.88 -55.65
N PHE A 222 -82.96 -5.22 -54.98
CA PHE A 222 -82.61 -4.81 -53.61
C PHE A 222 -81.13 -5.16 -53.35
N ALA A 223 -80.26 -4.53 -54.14
CA ALA A 223 -78.81 -4.57 -53.94
C ALA A 223 -78.39 -3.57 -52.86
N VAL A 224 -78.62 -3.89 -51.59
CA VAL A 224 -77.88 -3.32 -50.45
C VAL A 224 -77.84 -4.41 -49.39
N LEU A 225 -76.78 -5.20 -49.42
CA LEU A 225 -76.06 -5.88 -48.34
C LEU A 225 -75.17 -6.95 -49.01
N SER A 226 -73.96 -6.49 -49.32
CA SER A 226 -72.74 -7.26 -49.68
C SER A 226 -72.83 -8.38 -50.75
N PRO A 227 -72.66 -8.07 -52.05
CA PRO A 227 -72.10 -9.01 -52.99
C PRO A 227 -70.57 -8.85 -53.00
N LYS A 228 -69.82 -9.78 -52.36
CA LYS A 228 -68.41 -10.16 -52.66
C LYS A 228 -67.85 -11.17 -51.64
N ILE A 229 -68.07 -12.46 -51.88
CA ILE A 229 -67.21 -13.52 -51.35
C ILE A 229 -65.88 -13.45 -52.13
N LYS A 230 -64.77 -13.05 -51.48
CA LYS A 230 -63.38 -13.26 -51.95
C LYS A 230 -62.37 -13.20 -50.77
N ASN A 231 -62.34 -14.27 -49.97
CA ASN A 231 -61.38 -14.76 -48.95
C ASN A 231 -60.73 -13.79 -47.93
N TYR A 232 -60.25 -12.60 -48.31
CA TYR A 232 -59.48 -11.71 -47.41
C TYR A 232 -60.34 -10.83 -46.49
N GLU A 233 -61.43 -10.26 -47.00
CA GLU A 233 -62.33 -9.40 -46.21
C GLU A 233 -63.10 -10.22 -45.17
N SER A 234 -63.56 -11.42 -45.54
CA SER A 234 -64.19 -12.39 -44.63
C SER A 234 -63.23 -12.91 -43.56
N LEU A 235 -61.96 -13.14 -43.91
CA LEU A 235 -60.91 -13.50 -42.95
C LEU A 235 -60.68 -12.36 -41.94
N ASN A 236 -60.55 -11.11 -42.39
CA ASN A 236 -60.39 -9.96 -41.50
C ASN A 236 -61.59 -9.77 -40.58
N ALA A 237 -62.82 -9.89 -41.10
CA ALA A 237 -64.03 -9.85 -40.29
C ALA A 237 -64.03 -10.94 -39.21
N HIS A 238 -63.60 -12.16 -39.57
CA HIS A 238 -63.47 -13.27 -38.62
C HIS A 238 -62.32 -13.05 -37.61
N CYS A 239 -61.18 -12.50 -38.03
CA CYS A 239 -60.09 -12.07 -37.15
C CYS A 239 -60.60 -11.07 -36.10
N ASP A 240 -61.30 -10.02 -36.54
CA ASP A 240 -61.79 -8.96 -35.66
C ASP A 240 -62.87 -9.48 -34.72
N LEU A 241 -63.72 -10.41 -35.18
CA LEU A 241 -64.64 -11.14 -34.31
C LEU A 241 -63.91 -11.95 -33.22
N ILE A 242 -62.88 -12.72 -33.59
CA ILE A 242 -62.05 -13.45 -32.61
C ILE A 242 -61.45 -12.46 -31.60
N LYS A 243 -60.97 -11.30 -32.05
CA LYS A 243 -60.38 -10.29 -31.16
C LYS A 243 -61.41 -9.74 -30.16
N ILE A 244 -62.60 -9.38 -30.64
CA ILE A 244 -63.67 -8.80 -29.81
C ILE A 244 -64.10 -9.81 -28.74
N LEU A 245 -64.41 -11.05 -29.14
CA LEU A 245 -64.85 -12.08 -28.20
C LEU A 245 -63.75 -12.46 -27.21
N LEU A 246 -62.51 -12.63 -27.68
CA LEU A 246 -61.39 -12.97 -26.80
C LEU A 246 -61.12 -11.85 -25.78
N LYS A 247 -61.12 -10.59 -26.21
CA LYS A 247 -60.95 -9.45 -25.31
C LYS A 247 -62.05 -9.41 -24.25
N HIS A 248 -63.32 -9.56 -24.66
CA HIS A 248 -64.45 -9.59 -23.75
C HIS A 248 -64.35 -10.74 -22.72
N GLU A 249 -63.96 -11.94 -23.16
CA GLU A 249 -63.78 -13.07 -22.25
C GLU A 249 -62.62 -12.86 -21.27
N LEU A 250 -61.49 -12.32 -21.71
CA LEU A 250 -60.34 -12.05 -20.84
C LEU A 250 -60.66 -10.99 -19.78
N GLU A 251 -61.35 -9.92 -20.18
CA GLU A 251 -61.77 -8.84 -19.28
C GLU A 251 -62.83 -9.31 -18.27
N THR A 252 -63.79 -10.11 -18.72
CA THR A 252 -64.87 -10.64 -17.88
C THR A 252 -64.36 -11.71 -16.91
N SER A 253 -63.50 -12.61 -17.38
CA SER A 253 -62.92 -13.69 -16.58
C SER A 253 -61.80 -13.23 -15.64
N LYS A 254 -61.22 -12.04 -15.88
CA LYS A 254 -60.02 -11.52 -15.18
C LYS A 254 -58.88 -12.55 -15.16
N THR A 255 -58.69 -13.24 -16.27
CA THR A 255 -57.68 -14.30 -16.38
C THR A 255 -56.27 -13.71 -16.21
N PRO A 256 -55.41 -14.30 -15.35
CA PRO A 256 -54.03 -13.84 -15.20
C PRO A 256 -53.24 -13.90 -16.51
N HIS A 257 -52.20 -13.06 -16.63
CA HIS A 257 -51.30 -13.09 -17.78
C HIS A 257 -50.67 -14.49 -17.95
N TYR A 258 -50.58 -14.95 -19.20
CA TYR A 258 -50.07 -16.25 -19.62
C TYR A 258 -50.87 -17.47 -19.13
N TYR A 259 -52.09 -17.31 -18.60
CA TYR A 259 -52.92 -18.45 -18.12
C TYR A 259 -53.98 -18.94 -19.11
N TRP A 260 -54.42 -18.10 -20.06
CA TRP A 260 -55.49 -18.50 -20.99
C TRP A 260 -54.98 -19.50 -22.04
N MET A 261 -55.52 -20.73 -22.03
CA MET A 261 -55.05 -21.87 -22.84
C MET A 261 -55.86 -22.13 -24.13
N GLY A 262 -56.40 -21.09 -24.77
CA GLY A 262 -57.02 -21.27 -26.09
C GLY A 262 -58.47 -21.76 -26.08
N LYS A 263 -59.11 -21.84 -24.91
CA LYS A 263 -60.47 -22.34 -24.76
C LYS A 263 -61.45 -21.18 -24.59
N PHE A 264 -62.21 -20.92 -25.65
CA PHE A 264 -63.37 -20.02 -25.62
C PHE A 264 -64.49 -20.63 -24.79
N SER A 265 -65.40 -19.78 -24.27
CA SER A 265 -66.67 -20.27 -23.72
C SER A 265 -67.45 -21.03 -24.80
N PHE A 266 -68.35 -21.93 -24.38
CA PHE A 266 -69.20 -22.68 -25.31
C PHE A 266 -69.97 -21.76 -26.27
N LEU A 267 -70.50 -20.65 -25.75
CA LEU A 267 -71.20 -19.62 -26.54
C LEU A 267 -70.28 -18.98 -27.58
N ALA A 268 -69.11 -18.49 -27.17
CA ALA A 268 -68.15 -17.87 -28.09
C ALA A 268 -67.65 -18.84 -29.16
N SER A 269 -67.35 -20.09 -28.79
CA SER A 269 -66.92 -21.12 -29.73
C SER A 269 -67.98 -21.42 -30.79
N LYS A 270 -69.26 -21.49 -30.40
CA LYS A 270 -70.36 -21.71 -31.35
C LYS A 270 -70.58 -20.51 -32.26
N ILE A 271 -70.51 -19.28 -31.74
CA ILE A 271 -70.61 -18.05 -32.52
C ILE A 271 -69.47 -17.95 -33.56
N LEU A 272 -68.24 -18.30 -33.16
CA LEU A 272 -67.10 -18.34 -34.06
C LEU A 272 -67.25 -19.41 -35.15
N SER A 273 -67.72 -20.61 -34.81
CA SER A 273 -67.99 -21.67 -35.80
C SER A 273 -69.06 -21.24 -36.80
N LEU A 274 -70.20 -20.74 -36.30
CA LEU A 274 -71.31 -20.27 -37.15
C LEU A 274 -70.87 -19.14 -38.10
N HIS A 275 -70.04 -18.20 -37.62
CA HIS A 275 -69.50 -17.16 -38.49
C HIS A 275 -68.50 -17.70 -39.51
N ALA A 276 -67.65 -18.68 -39.15
CA ALA A 276 -66.70 -19.28 -40.08
C ALA A 276 -67.42 -20.06 -41.19
N ASP A 277 -68.43 -20.86 -40.83
CA ASP A 277 -69.23 -21.66 -41.77
C ASP A 277 -70.00 -20.75 -42.74
N PHE A 278 -70.61 -19.68 -42.23
CA PHE A 278 -71.35 -18.71 -43.03
C PHE A 278 -70.47 -17.91 -44.00
N GLN A 279 -69.23 -17.65 -43.60
CA GLN A 279 -68.24 -16.95 -44.43
C GLN A 279 -67.45 -17.90 -45.34
N PHE A 280 -67.76 -19.20 -45.34
CA PHE A 280 -67.08 -20.24 -46.12
C PHE A 280 -65.56 -20.28 -45.89
N LEU A 281 -65.12 -20.08 -44.64
CA LEU A 281 -63.69 -20.13 -44.29
C LEU A 281 -63.24 -21.58 -44.07
N ASP A 282 -62.12 -21.96 -44.70
CA ASP A 282 -61.51 -23.28 -44.50
C ASP A 282 -60.72 -23.35 -43.17
N GLU A 283 -60.31 -24.56 -42.75
CA GLU A 283 -59.61 -24.78 -41.49
C GLU A 283 -58.26 -24.05 -41.41
N LEU A 284 -57.58 -23.87 -42.54
CA LEU A 284 -56.31 -23.15 -42.64
C LEU A 284 -56.51 -21.64 -42.43
N GLN A 285 -57.51 -21.06 -43.08
CA GLN A 285 -57.92 -19.66 -42.96
C GLN A 285 -58.38 -19.35 -41.53
N VAL A 286 -59.19 -20.21 -40.92
CA VAL A 286 -59.58 -20.07 -39.50
C VAL A 286 -58.34 -20.12 -38.59
N SER A 287 -57.35 -20.97 -38.89
CA SER A 287 -56.11 -21.07 -38.12
C SER A 287 -55.21 -19.83 -38.30
N PHE A 288 -55.12 -19.27 -39.51
CA PHE A 288 -54.47 -17.98 -39.77
C PHE A 288 -55.17 -16.82 -39.03
N ALA A 289 -56.50 -16.79 -39.06
CA ALA A 289 -57.27 -15.76 -38.36
C ALA A 289 -57.04 -15.82 -36.85
N LYS A 290 -57.03 -17.03 -36.27
CA LYS A 290 -56.68 -17.27 -34.86
C LYS A 290 -55.27 -16.79 -34.56
N TRP A 291 -54.27 -17.11 -35.39
CA TRP A 291 -52.90 -16.65 -35.20
C TRP A 291 -52.79 -15.12 -35.17
N ILE A 292 -53.35 -14.45 -36.18
CA ILE A 292 -53.32 -12.98 -36.29
C ILE A 292 -54.00 -12.34 -35.07
N ALA A 293 -55.20 -12.81 -34.73
CA ALA A 293 -55.96 -12.29 -33.59
C ALA A 293 -55.27 -12.53 -32.24
N PHE A 294 -54.73 -13.74 -32.01
CA PHE A 294 -54.04 -14.09 -30.77
C PHE A 294 -52.75 -13.27 -30.60
N VAL A 295 -51.98 -13.06 -31.66
CA VAL A 295 -50.74 -12.28 -31.59
C VAL A 295 -51.03 -10.81 -31.31
N GLU A 296 -52.04 -10.23 -31.97
CA GLU A 296 -52.42 -8.82 -31.71
C GLU A 296 -52.91 -8.62 -30.28
N ILE A 297 -53.74 -9.54 -29.76
CA ILE A 297 -54.22 -9.49 -28.38
C ILE A 297 -53.09 -9.73 -27.38
N HIS A 298 -52.15 -10.63 -27.66
CA HIS A 298 -51.02 -10.95 -26.77
C HIS A 298 -50.20 -9.72 -26.37
N ARG A 299 -50.16 -8.68 -27.21
CA ARG A 299 -49.48 -7.41 -26.91
C ARG A 299 -50.09 -6.67 -25.71
N GLN A 300 -51.41 -6.81 -25.52
CA GLN A 300 -52.16 -6.14 -24.45
C GLN A 300 -52.55 -7.11 -23.33
N TYR A 301 -52.88 -8.36 -23.68
CA TYR A 301 -53.27 -9.43 -22.78
C TYR A 301 -52.41 -10.67 -23.09
N PRO A 302 -51.26 -10.87 -22.42
CA PRO A 302 -50.37 -11.99 -22.70
C PRO A 302 -51.10 -13.34 -22.54
N LEU A 303 -51.24 -14.07 -23.65
CA LEU A 303 -51.87 -15.39 -23.71
C LEU A 303 -50.87 -16.50 -23.34
N HIS A 304 -51.36 -17.68 -22.93
CA HIS A 304 -50.49 -18.83 -22.68
C HIS A 304 -49.81 -19.27 -23.99
N LEU A 305 -48.49 -19.49 -23.95
CA LEU A 305 -47.70 -19.70 -25.17
C LEU A 305 -48.07 -20.98 -25.93
N LYS A 306 -48.64 -21.97 -25.24
CA LYS A 306 -49.20 -23.19 -25.84
C LYS A 306 -50.23 -22.92 -26.94
N VAL A 307 -51.00 -21.84 -26.83
CA VAL A 307 -52.00 -21.49 -27.86
C VAL A 307 -51.33 -21.18 -29.20
N PHE A 308 -50.16 -20.54 -29.17
CA PHE A 308 -49.36 -20.30 -30.37
C PHE A 308 -48.75 -21.59 -30.89
N GLU A 309 -48.20 -22.45 -30.03
CA GLU A 309 -47.71 -23.77 -30.46
C GLU A 309 -48.81 -24.58 -31.17
N ASP A 310 -49.99 -24.70 -30.57
CA ASP A 310 -51.08 -25.52 -31.11
C ASP A 310 -51.66 -24.93 -32.40
N THR A 311 -51.73 -23.60 -32.50
CA THR A 311 -52.19 -22.93 -33.73
C THR A 311 -51.14 -23.04 -34.83
N LEU A 312 -49.86 -22.92 -34.48
CA LEU A 312 -48.75 -23.06 -35.42
C LEU A 312 -48.64 -24.49 -35.93
N ASP A 313 -48.78 -25.50 -35.06
CA ASP A 313 -48.75 -26.91 -35.43
C ASP A 313 -49.87 -27.22 -36.44
N LYS A 314 -51.09 -26.69 -36.23
CA LYS A 314 -52.19 -26.81 -37.21
C LYS A 314 -51.90 -26.15 -38.55
N ILE A 315 -51.30 -24.96 -38.54
CA ILE A 315 -50.87 -24.30 -39.78
C ILE A 315 -49.81 -25.16 -40.47
N VAL A 316 -48.81 -25.66 -39.73
CA VAL A 316 -47.71 -26.47 -40.27
C VAL A 316 -48.17 -27.82 -40.82
N ASP A 317 -49.07 -28.51 -40.13
CA ASP A 317 -49.53 -29.84 -40.53
C ASP A 317 -50.34 -29.76 -41.84
N VAL A 318 -51.21 -28.74 -41.98
CA VAL A 318 -51.92 -28.49 -43.24
C VAL A 318 -50.96 -28.16 -44.38
N TYR A 319 -49.91 -27.37 -44.13
CA TYR A 319 -48.89 -27.06 -45.14
C TYR A 319 -48.00 -28.25 -45.52
N LYS A 320 -47.75 -29.19 -44.60
CA LYS A 320 -46.99 -30.42 -44.87
C LYS A 320 -47.81 -31.43 -45.68
N ASP A 321 -49.12 -31.51 -45.43
CA ASP A 321 -50.01 -32.36 -46.22
C ASP A 321 -50.16 -31.83 -47.66
N GLU A 322 -50.14 -30.50 -47.86
CA GLU A 322 -50.16 -29.88 -49.20
C GLU A 322 -48.88 -30.08 -50.03
N GLU A 323 -47.76 -30.54 -49.44
CA GLU A 323 -46.57 -30.96 -50.22
C GLU A 323 -46.89 -32.10 -51.21
N THR A 324 -48.01 -32.82 -51.01
CA THR A 324 -48.44 -33.89 -51.93
C THR A 324 -49.23 -33.41 -53.14
N SER A 325 -49.56 -32.11 -53.29
CA SER A 325 -50.33 -31.61 -54.44
C SER A 325 -49.79 -30.33 -55.09
N THR A 326 -48.92 -30.54 -56.10
CA THR A 326 -48.67 -29.68 -57.29
C THR A 326 -47.88 -28.35 -57.18
N ALA A 327 -46.81 -28.30 -58.00
CA ALA A 327 -46.04 -27.25 -58.71
C ALA A 327 -46.25 -25.71 -58.53
N LEU A 328 -47.18 -25.18 -57.73
CA LEU A 328 -47.47 -23.73 -57.63
C LEU A 328 -46.77 -23.01 -56.44
N LEU A 329 -46.18 -23.75 -55.52
CA LEU A 329 -45.54 -23.24 -54.30
C LEU A 329 -44.31 -22.33 -54.53
N PRO A 330 -43.36 -22.66 -55.43
CA PRO A 330 -42.16 -21.83 -55.63
C PRO A 330 -42.44 -20.45 -56.21
N ALA A 331 -43.47 -20.32 -57.05
CA ALA A 331 -43.84 -19.07 -57.71
C ALA A 331 -44.60 -18.11 -56.76
N ARG A 332 -45.47 -18.64 -55.89
CA ARG A 332 -46.18 -17.88 -54.85
C ARG A 332 -45.22 -17.32 -53.79
N MET A 333 -44.18 -18.08 -53.44
CA MET A 333 -43.26 -17.68 -52.38
C MET A 333 -42.23 -16.62 -52.77
N SER A 334 -41.89 -16.46 -54.06
CA SER A 334 -40.94 -15.44 -54.51
C SER A 334 -41.34 -14.01 -54.11
N THR A 335 -42.64 -13.74 -54.01
CA THR A 335 -43.17 -12.43 -53.59
C THR A 335 -43.01 -12.22 -52.08
N THR A 336 -43.18 -13.27 -51.28
CA THR A 336 -43.02 -13.27 -49.82
C THR A 336 -41.55 -13.04 -49.41
N LEU A 337 -40.59 -13.59 -50.17
CA LEU A 337 -39.14 -13.40 -49.98
C LEU A 337 -38.71 -11.92 -49.88
N THR A 338 -39.37 -11.04 -50.64
CA THR A 338 -39.06 -9.61 -50.68
C THR A 338 -39.46 -8.85 -49.41
N PHE A 339 -40.42 -9.37 -48.63
CA PHE A 339 -41.02 -8.67 -47.49
C PHE A 339 -40.59 -9.21 -46.13
N ILE A 340 -40.21 -10.50 -46.04
CA ILE A 340 -39.74 -11.13 -44.80
C ILE A 340 -38.62 -10.32 -44.10
N PRO A 341 -37.62 -9.73 -44.80
CA PRO A 341 -36.61 -8.91 -44.12
C PRO A 341 -37.18 -7.64 -43.46
N ALA A 342 -38.16 -6.98 -44.08
CA ALA A 342 -38.80 -5.79 -43.52
C ALA A 342 -39.66 -6.14 -42.31
N CYS A 343 -40.32 -7.30 -42.37
CA CYS A 343 -41.05 -7.87 -41.26
C CYS A 343 -40.13 -8.02 -40.03
N PHE A 344 -38.98 -8.68 -40.16
CA PHE A 344 -38.07 -8.89 -39.02
C PHE A 344 -37.23 -7.64 -38.64
N GLY A 345 -37.56 -6.44 -39.13
CA GLY A 345 -36.92 -5.18 -38.74
C GLY A 345 -35.62 -4.82 -39.48
N PHE A 346 -35.35 -5.38 -40.65
CA PHE A 346 -34.06 -5.23 -41.37
C PHE A 346 -34.04 -4.16 -42.49
N THR A 347 -34.91 -3.15 -42.44
CA THR A 347 -34.99 -2.11 -43.49
C THR A 347 -33.72 -1.26 -43.67
N GLY A 348 -32.72 -1.40 -42.79
CA GLY A 348 -31.42 -0.71 -42.87
C GLY A 348 -30.23 -1.52 -43.43
N ALA A 349 -30.39 -2.81 -43.76
CA ALA A 349 -29.24 -3.69 -44.08
C ALA A 349 -29.33 -4.46 -45.41
N ILE A 350 -30.22 -4.06 -46.33
CA ILE A 350 -30.20 -4.58 -47.70
C ILE A 350 -29.19 -3.75 -48.50
N LYS A 351 -28.12 -4.38 -49.01
CA LYS A 351 -27.16 -3.73 -49.92
C LYS A 351 -27.93 -3.03 -51.05
N PRO A 352 -27.55 -1.79 -51.45
CA PRO A 352 -28.22 -1.02 -52.49
C PRO A 352 -27.90 -1.59 -53.88
N GLY A 353 -28.40 -2.79 -54.19
CA GLY A 353 -28.08 -3.51 -55.41
C GLY A 353 -29.16 -4.48 -55.91
N LEU A 354 -30.14 -4.89 -55.08
CA LEU A 354 -31.32 -5.58 -55.59
C LEU A 354 -32.40 -4.54 -55.93
N LYS A 355 -32.57 -4.25 -57.22
CA LYS A 355 -33.69 -3.44 -57.71
C LYS A 355 -34.99 -4.23 -57.54
N ILE A 356 -35.75 -3.87 -56.51
CA ILE A 356 -37.12 -4.37 -56.23
C ILE A 356 -38.04 -4.18 -57.46
N GLU A 357 -37.71 -3.25 -58.36
CA GLU A 357 -38.46 -2.99 -59.60
C GLU A 357 -38.30 -4.04 -60.70
N GLU A 358 -37.18 -4.79 -60.75
CA GLU A 358 -36.96 -5.80 -61.81
C GLU A 358 -37.75 -7.10 -61.55
N LEU A 359 -38.14 -7.39 -60.31
CA LEU A 359 -39.00 -8.53 -59.95
C LEU A 359 -40.49 -8.23 -60.13
N LYS A 360 -40.91 -6.97 -59.99
CA LYS A 360 -42.30 -6.54 -60.27
C LYS A 360 -42.69 -6.71 -61.75
N ASN A 361 -41.72 -6.67 -62.66
CA ASN A 361 -41.96 -6.68 -64.10
C ASN A 361 -41.94 -8.08 -64.73
N ARG A 362 -41.73 -9.16 -63.95
CA ARG A 362 -41.73 -10.55 -64.45
C ARG A 362 -42.96 -11.37 -64.07
N THR A 363 -43.86 -10.85 -63.23
CA THR A 363 -45.15 -11.48 -62.94
C THR A 363 -46.21 -11.01 -63.93
N SER A 364 -46.47 -11.86 -64.92
CA SER A 364 -47.50 -11.72 -65.95
C SER A 364 -48.90 -11.46 -65.35
N ASP A 365 -49.65 -10.60 -66.03
CA ASP A 365 -50.96 -9.99 -65.70
C ASP A 365 -52.17 -10.93 -65.50
N HIS A 366 -51.99 -12.23 -65.24
CA HIS A 366 -53.10 -13.15 -64.99
C HIS A 366 -52.80 -14.08 -63.81
N LEU A 367 -52.97 -13.55 -62.58
CA LEU A 367 -53.42 -14.22 -61.34
C LEU A 367 -53.14 -13.25 -60.18
N LYS A 368 -54.03 -12.27 -59.94
CA LYS A 368 -54.03 -11.49 -58.69
C LYS A 368 -54.64 -12.36 -57.59
N ILE A 369 -53.81 -13.13 -56.91
CA ILE A 369 -54.21 -14.04 -55.84
C ILE A 369 -54.27 -13.27 -54.51
N LYS A 370 -55.45 -13.16 -53.91
CA LYS A 370 -55.68 -12.52 -52.59
C LYS A 370 -55.02 -13.28 -51.42
N ASP A 371 -54.57 -14.52 -51.63
CA ASP A 371 -53.85 -15.34 -50.65
C ASP A 371 -52.49 -14.72 -50.25
N ASP A 372 -51.88 -13.90 -51.13
CA ASP A 372 -50.62 -13.19 -50.83
C ASP A 372 -50.79 -12.15 -49.70
N GLU A 373 -52.01 -11.61 -49.52
CA GLU A 373 -52.30 -10.61 -48.49
C GLU A 373 -52.48 -11.25 -47.10
N VAL A 374 -53.02 -12.46 -47.05
CA VAL A 374 -53.15 -13.27 -45.82
C VAL A 374 -51.78 -13.69 -45.31
N ILE A 375 -50.91 -14.19 -46.20
CA ILE A 375 -49.52 -14.55 -45.87
C ILE A 375 -48.75 -13.31 -45.38
N LYS A 376 -48.99 -12.14 -45.99
CA LYS A 376 -48.39 -10.87 -45.54
C LYS A 376 -48.85 -10.49 -44.13
N GLN A 377 -50.14 -10.62 -43.82
CA GLN A 377 -50.65 -10.37 -42.47
C GLN A 377 -50.06 -11.33 -41.44
N PHE A 378 -49.96 -12.63 -41.76
CA PHE A 378 -49.31 -13.61 -40.90
C PHE A 378 -47.86 -13.23 -40.54
N TRP A 379 -47.05 -12.85 -41.54
CA TRP A 379 -45.67 -12.40 -41.28
C TRP A 379 -45.59 -11.06 -40.56
N ASN A 380 -46.54 -10.15 -40.79
CA ASN A 380 -46.64 -8.92 -40.01
C ASN A 380 -46.95 -9.21 -38.54
N SER A 381 -47.88 -10.13 -38.25
CA SER A 381 -48.17 -10.60 -36.90
C SER A 381 -46.93 -11.24 -36.27
N ASN A 382 -46.16 -12.07 -36.98
CA ASN A 382 -44.93 -12.65 -36.45
C ASN A 382 -43.92 -11.61 -35.95
N ASN A 383 -43.87 -10.42 -36.56
CA ASN A 383 -42.99 -9.35 -36.07
C ASN A 383 -43.51 -8.73 -34.78
N LEU A 384 -44.82 -8.55 -34.67
CA LEU A 384 -45.44 -8.09 -33.44
C LEU A 384 -45.19 -9.09 -32.29
N LEU A 385 -45.20 -10.39 -32.60
CA LEU A 385 -44.85 -11.45 -31.66
C LEU A 385 -43.36 -11.37 -31.27
N HIS A 386 -42.45 -11.21 -32.24
CA HIS A 386 -41.02 -11.03 -31.98
C HIS A 386 -40.72 -9.76 -31.17
N GLU A 387 -41.35 -8.62 -31.47
CA GLU A 387 -41.24 -7.39 -30.68
C GLU A 387 -41.70 -7.62 -29.24
N SER A 388 -42.78 -8.38 -29.05
CA SER A 388 -43.27 -8.75 -27.71
C SER A 388 -42.26 -9.63 -26.97
N PHE A 389 -41.61 -10.58 -27.65
CA PHE A 389 -40.58 -11.44 -27.08
C PHE A 389 -39.30 -10.65 -26.75
N LEU A 390 -38.85 -9.76 -27.63
CA LEU A 390 -37.70 -8.90 -27.38
C LEU A 390 -37.97 -7.93 -26.23
N LYS A 391 -39.19 -7.40 -26.11
CA LYS A 391 -39.61 -6.59 -24.96
C LYS A 391 -39.58 -7.41 -23.67
N PHE A 392 -40.06 -8.66 -23.69
CA PHE A 392 -39.97 -9.56 -22.53
C PHE A 392 -38.52 -9.80 -22.09
N ILE A 393 -37.60 -9.96 -23.04
CA ILE A 393 -36.17 -10.17 -22.78
C ILE A 393 -35.48 -8.89 -22.29
N HIS A 394 -35.86 -7.73 -22.83
CA HIS A 394 -35.43 -6.43 -22.30
C HIS A 394 -35.86 -6.26 -20.83
N ASP A 395 -37.08 -6.72 -20.50
CA ASP A 395 -37.67 -6.59 -19.18
C ASP A 395 -37.28 -7.72 -18.20
N LEU A 396 -36.31 -8.57 -18.59
CA LEU A 396 -35.88 -9.76 -17.83
C LEU A 396 -35.41 -9.41 -16.41
N HIS A 397 -34.75 -8.25 -16.23
CA HIS A 397 -34.21 -7.80 -14.95
C HIS A 397 -35.25 -7.26 -13.97
N TYR A 398 -36.52 -7.07 -14.37
CA TYR A 398 -37.55 -6.49 -13.51
C TYR A 398 -38.20 -7.57 -12.63
N LYS A 399 -38.08 -7.40 -11.29
CA LYS A 399 -38.74 -8.27 -10.31
C LYS A 399 -40.22 -7.92 -10.22
N HIS A 400 -41.08 -8.91 -10.45
CA HIS A 400 -42.44 -8.90 -9.92
C HIS A 400 -42.41 -9.66 -8.59
N HIS A 401 -43.15 -9.19 -7.58
CA HIS A 401 -42.95 -9.41 -6.15
C HIS A 401 -42.95 -10.86 -5.58
N ASP A 402 -42.91 -11.93 -6.38
CA ASP A 402 -43.02 -13.33 -5.90
C ASP A 402 -41.96 -14.29 -6.51
N GLU A 403 -41.39 -15.17 -5.69
CA GLU A 403 -40.40 -16.20 -6.11
C GLU A 403 -40.98 -17.25 -7.08
N GLU A 404 -42.30 -17.52 -7.03
CA GLU A 404 -43.01 -18.37 -8.00
C GLU A 404 -42.98 -17.81 -9.43
N ASN A 405 -42.61 -16.53 -9.59
CA ASN A 405 -42.58 -15.81 -10.86
C ASN A 405 -41.32 -16.09 -11.70
N VAL A 406 -40.20 -16.50 -11.08
CA VAL A 406 -38.92 -16.69 -11.80
C VAL A 406 -38.93 -17.97 -12.63
N ILE A 407 -39.32 -19.10 -12.04
CA ILE A 407 -39.47 -20.38 -12.76
C ILE A 407 -40.49 -20.21 -13.89
N PHE A 408 -41.57 -19.48 -13.62
CA PHE A 408 -42.59 -19.16 -14.62
C PHE A 408 -42.03 -18.35 -15.79
N LYS A 409 -41.21 -17.32 -15.55
CA LYS A 409 -40.52 -16.55 -16.60
C LYS A 409 -39.55 -17.40 -17.42
N ALA A 410 -38.79 -18.29 -16.78
CA ALA A 410 -37.89 -19.22 -17.49
C ALA A 410 -38.66 -20.18 -18.41
N ILE A 411 -39.82 -20.69 -17.95
CA ILE A 411 -40.72 -21.53 -18.76
C ILE A 411 -41.28 -20.72 -19.94
N ILE A 412 -41.74 -19.49 -19.69
CA ILE A 412 -42.21 -18.58 -20.76
C ILE A 412 -41.11 -18.38 -21.79
N LEU A 413 -39.89 -18.05 -21.36
CA LEU A 413 -38.76 -17.82 -22.24
C LEU A 413 -38.40 -19.07 -23.08
N LYS A 414 -38.43 -20.25 -22.46
CA LYS A 414 -38.25 -21.53 -23.16
C LYS A 414 -39.30 -21.72 -24.25
N ASN A 415 -40.57 -21.50 -23.94
CA ASN A 415 -41.66 -21.63 -24.91
C ASN A 415 -41.57 -20.57 -26.02
N MET A 416 -41.12 -19.34 -25.71
CA MET A 416 -40.84 -18.31 -26.71
C MET A 416 -39.75 -18.76 -27.68
N PHE A 417 -38.64 -19.31 -27.18
CA PHE A 417 -37.56 -19.84 -28.03
C PHE A 417 -38.04 -21.03 -28.87
N GLU A 418 -38.87 -21.90 -28.32
CA GLU A 418 -39.46 -23.02 -29.05
C GLU A 418 -40.37 -22.54 -30.19
N ILE A 419 -41.24 -21.56 -29.94
CA ILE A 419 -42.09 -20.93 -30.96
C ILE A 419 -41.21 -20.29 -32.05
N VAL A 420 -40.19 -19.51 -31.68
CA VAL A 420 -39.27 -18.90 -32.65
C VAL A 420 -38.55 -19.97 -33.48
N ASN A 421 -38.11 -21.08 -32.86
CA ASN A 421 -37.47 -22.18 -33.57
C ASN A 421 -38.44 -22.94 -34.49
N ARG A 422 -39.71 -23.09 -34.10
CA ARG A 422 -40.75 -23.66 -34.95
C ARG A 422 -41.07 -22.75 -36.13
N ILE A 423 -41.23 -21.44 -35.92
CA ILE A 423 -41.39 -20.45 -36.99
C ILE A 423 -40.17 -20.51 -37.94
N LYS A 424 -38.94 -20.64 -37.40
CA LYS A 424 -37.74 -20.79 -38.23
C LYS A 424 -37.72 -22.03 -39.13
N LYS A 425 -38.39 -23.12 -38.71
CA LYS A 425 -38.51 -24.36 -39.49
C LYS A 425 -39.55 -24.25 -40.61
N ILE A 426 -40.47 -23.28 -40.53
CA ILE A 426 -41.48 -23.00 -41.56
C ILE A 426 -40.83 -22.09 -42.61
N PHE A 427 -40.27 -22.72 -43.65
CA PHE A 427 -39.71 -22.09 -44.85
C PHE A 427 -39.00 -20.74 -44.60
N LEU A 428 -37.81 -20.78 -44.00
CA LEU A 428 -36.84 -19.69 -44.19
C LEU A 428 -36.11 -19.90 -45.52
N PRO A 429 -36.09 -18.90 -46.40
CA PRO A 429 -35.19 -18.88 -47.55
C PRO A 429 -33.75 -18.94 -47.05
N LYS A 430 -32.86 -19.68 -47.72
CA LYS A 430 -31.44 -19.83 -47.33
C LYS A 430 -30.70 -18.49 -47.14
N ASP A 431 -31.18 -17.42 -47.77
CA ASP A 431 -30.65 -16.06 -47.62
C ASP A 431 -31.07 -15.36 -46.29
N ILE A 432 -32.13 -15.85 -45.64
CA ILE A 432 -32.66 -15.40 -44.34
C ILE A 432 -32.16 -16.31 -43.20
N GLU A 433 -31.65 -17.51 -43.49
CA GLU A 433 -30.95 -18.33 -42.48
C GLU A 433 -29.69 -17.63 -41.91
N GLN A 434 -29.13 -16.65 -42.63
CA GLN A 434 -28.04 -15.79 -42.15
C GLN A 434 -28.52 -14.61 -41.28
N LEU A 435 -29.83 -14.45 -41.08
CA LEU A 435 -30.43 -13.31 -40.38
C LEU A 435 -30.31 -13.48 -38.86
N ASN A 436 -29.59 -12.54 -38.24
CA ASN A 436 -28.98 -12.70 -36.92
C ASN A 436 -29.97 -12.41 -35.77
N PHE A 437 -30.99 -13.27 -35.58
CA PHE A 437 -31.89 -13.20 -34.40
C PHE A 437 -31.10 -13.14 -33.08
N GLU A 438 -29.95 -13.82 -33.05
CA GLU A 438 -29.00 -13.76 -31.94
C GLU A 438 -28.47 -12.33 -31.68
N LYS A 439 -28.27 -11.52 -32.72
CA LYS A 439 -27.90 -10.10 -32.59
C LYS A 439 -29.03 -9.25 -32.01
N LEU A 440 -30.28 -9.46 -32.43
CA LEU A 440 -31.43 -8.75 -31.86
C LEU A 440 -31.63 -9.13 -30.39
N LEU A 441 -31.45 -10.40 -30.05
CA LEU A 441 -31.48 -10.90 -28.69
C LEU A 441 -30.39 -10.26 -27.82
N LYS A 442 -29.16 -10.22 -28.33
CA LYS A 442 -28.02 -9.54 -27.69
C LYS A 442 -28.31 -8.06 -27.46
N ASN A 443 -28.87 -7.36 -28.44
CA ASN A 443 -29.26 -5.95 -28.28
C ASN A 443 -30.32 -5.75 -27.19
N ALA A 444 -31.39 -6.56 -27.19
CA ALA A 444 -32.45 -6.47 -26.18
C ALA A 444 -31.92 -6.73 -24.76
N LEU A 445 -31.04 -7.72 -24.60
CA LEU A 445 -30.33 -7.98 -23.34
C LEU A 445 -29.46 -6.79 -22.93
N ASN A 446 -28.63 -6.27 -23.83
CA ASN A 446 -27.77 -5.12 -23.54
C ASN A 446 -28.57 -3.89 -23.11
N ASP A 447 -29.66 -3.57 -23.83
CA ASP A 447 -30.50 -2.41 -23.55
C ASP A 447 -31.22 -2.57 -22.22
N GLY A 448 -31.80 -3.75 -21.96
CA GLY A 448 -32.47 -4.08 -20.69
C GLY A 448 -31.53 -4.05 -19.49
N THR A 449 -30.35 -4.67 -19.59
CA THR A 449 -29.32 -4.62 -18.54
C THR A 449 -28.83 -3.19 -18.31
N THR A 450 -28.61 -2.42 -19.39
CA THR A 450 -28.15 -1.03 -19.29
C THR A 450 -29.20 -0.14 -18.62
N GLU A 451 -30.48 -0.31 -18.96
CA GLU A 451 -31.56 0.44 -18.35
C GLU A 451 -31.72 0.07 -16.86
N HIS A 452 -31.65 -1.22 -16.53
CA HIS A 452 -31.69 -1.70 -15.16
C HIS A 452 -30.57 -1.09 -14.30
N LEU A 453 -29.34 -1.04 -14.82
CA LEU A 453 -28.21 -0.38 -14.15
C LEU A 453 -28.44 1.13 -13.95
N LYS A 454 -28.97 1.82 -14.96
CA LYS A 454 -29.29 3.26 -14.87
C LYS A 454 -30.38 3.54 -13.82
N ARG A 455 -31.44 2.74 -13.77
CA ARG A 455 -32.53 2.90 -12.78
C ARG A 455 -32.05 2.68 -11.35
N ASN A 456 -31.14 1.73 -11.12
CA ASN A 456 -30.58 1.46 -9.80
C ASN A 456 -29.43 2.40 -9.41
N MET A 457 -28.99 3.28 -10.32
CA MET A 457 -27.93 4.26 -10.07
C MET A 457 -28.52 5.54 -9.45
N LYS A 458 -27.97 5.99 -8.31
CA LYS A 458 -28.35 7.29 -7.75
C LYS A 458 -27.61 8.42 -8.45
N HIS A 459 -28.14 8.87 -9.59
CA HIS A 459 -27.53 9.94 -10.40
C HIS A 459 -27.21 11.23 -9.62
N ARG A 460 -28.06 11.64 -8.67
CA ARG A 460 -27.79 12.79 -7.80
C ARG A 460 -26.51 12.61 -6.97
N ALA A 461 -26.30 11.43 -6.40
CA ALA A 461 -25.15 11.11 -5.56
C ALA A 461 -23.82 11.08 -6.37
N LEU A 462 -23.84 10.57 -7.61
CA LEU A 462 -22.62 10.40 -8.41
C LEU A 462 -22.22 11.65 -9.23
N LYS A 463 -23.20 12.42 -9.74
CA LYS A 463 -22.95 13.56 -10.63
C LYS A 463 -23.09 14.94 -9.99
N LYS A 464 -23.93 15.10 -8.96
CA LYS A 464 -24.21 16.42 -8.34
C LYS A 464 -23.46 16.64 -7.02
N SER A 465 -23.09 15.56 -6.31
CA SER A 465 -22.35 15.67 -5.05
C SER A 465 -20.90 16.11 -5.27
N ARG A 466 -20.46 17.18 -4.58
CA ARG A 466 -19.03 17.52 -4.46
C ARG A 466 -18.29 16.66 -3.45
N ASN A 467 -19.00 15.86 -2.66
CA ASN A 467 -18.42 15.05 -1.59
C ASN A 467 -17.94 13.70 -2.15
N CYS A 468 -16.61 13.52 -2.20
CA CYS A 468 -15.97 12.30 -2.69
C CYS A 468 -16.39 11.04 -1.91
N LYS A 469 -16.68 11.15 -0.61
CA LYS A 469 -17.12 10.01 0.22
C LYS A 469 -18.46 9.46 -0.26
N VAL A 470 -19.44 10.35 -0.47
CA VAL A 470 -20.78 9.96 -0.94
C VAL A 470 -20.72 9.32 -2.32
N ARG A 471 -19.86 9.84 -3.20
CA ARG A 471 -19.62 9.27 -4.52
C ARG A 471 -19.02 7.86 -4.43
N LEU A 472 -18.00 7.66 -3.59
CA LEU A 472 -17.37 6.35 -3.39
C LEU A 472 -18.32 5.33 -2.76
N ASP A 473 -19.09 5.71 -1.74
CA ASP A 473 -20.07 4.83 -1.09
C ASP A 473 -21.13 4.35 -2.10
N GLU A 474 -21.61 5.23 -2.97
CA GLU A 474 -22.55 4.87 -4.02
C GLU A 474 -21.93 3.96 -5.10
N LEU A 475 -20.66 4.18 -5.47
CA LEU A 475 -19.95 3.28 -6.40
C LEU A 475 -19.79 1.87 -5.81
N ILE A 476 -19.40 1.75 -4.54
CA ILE A 476 -19.27 0.46 -3.86
C ILE A 476 -20.62 -0.25 -3.79
N ARG A 477 -21.69 0.48 -3.40
CA ARG A 477 -23.05 -0.06 -3.36
C ARG A 477 -23.49 -0.56 -4.73
N LEU A 478 -23.29 0.24 -5.77
CA LEU A 478 -23.68 -0.10 -7.15
C LEU A 478 -22.93 -1.33 -7.66
N LEU A 479 -21.62 -1.42 -7.39
CA LEU A 479 -20.80 -2.56 -7.79
C LEU A 479 -21.26 -3.87 -7.10
N LYS A 480 -21.45 -3.84 -5.78
CA LYS A 480 -21.93 -5.00 -5.00
C LYS A 480 -23.31 -5.46 -5.45
N PHE A 481 -24.25 -4.50 -5.61
CA PHE A 481 -25.58 -4.78 -6.13
C PHE A 481 -25.53 -5.40 -7.53
N SER A 482 -24.65 -4.88 -8.39
CA SER A 482 -24.50 -5.39 -9.75
C SER A 482 -23.91 -6.82 -9.77
N GLU A 483 -22.93 -7.11 -8.91
CA GLU A 483 -22.35 -8.45 -8.75
C GLU A 483 -23.42 -9.47 -8.30
N GLU A 484 -24.19 -9.13 -7.26
CA GLU A 484 -25.25 -10.01 -6.73
C GLU A 484 -26.37 -10.24 -7.74
N HIS A 485 -26.84 -9.18 -8.40
CA HIS A 485 -27.92 -9.28 -9.39
C HIS A 485 -27.48 -10.05 -10.64
N MET A 486 -26.24 -9.83 -11.10
CA MET A 486 -25.69 -10.60 -12.21
C MET A 486 -25.62 -12.09 -11.90
N LYS A 487 -25.17 -12.47 -10.68
CA LYS A 487 -25.16 -13.86 -10.25
C LYS A 487 -26.57 -14.46 -10.20
N SER A 488 -27.55 -13.69 -9.72
CA SER A 488 -28.97 -14.10 -9.72
C SER A 488 -29.47 -14.38 -11.14
N ILE A 489 -29.31 -13.43 -12.07
CA ILE A 489 -29.85 -13.57 -13.42
C ILE A 489 -29.15 -14.68 -14.22
N VAL A 490 -27.85 -14.87 -14.02
CA VAL A 490 -27.10 -15.97 -14.64
C VAL A 490 -27.62 -17.31 -14.11
N ASN A 491 -27.75 -17.47 -12.79
CA ASN A 491 -28.28 -18.71 -12.21
C ASN A 491 -29.71 -19.03 -12.69
N GLU A 492 -30.54 -18.01 -12.87
CA GLU A 492 -31.94 -18.16 -13.24
C GLU A 492 -32.13 -18.50 -14.73
N TYR A 493 -31.36 -17.91 -15.64
CA TYR A 493 -31.66 -17.97 -17.08
C TYR A 493 -30.56 -18.60 -17.96
N ALA A 494 -29.33 -18.77 -17.48
CA ALA A 494 -28.22 -19.29 -18.30
C ALA A 494 -28.57 -20.61 -18.99
N HIS A 495 -29.15 -21.55 -18.24
CA HIS A 495 -29.54 -22.87 -18.77
C HIS A 495 -30.55 -22.77 -19.93
N VAL A 496 -31.45 -21.77 -19.93
CA VAL A 496 -32.41 -21.56 -21.02
C VAL A 496 -31.69 -21.01 -22.24
N PHE A 497 -30.92 -19.94 -22.09
CA PHE A 497 -30.22 -19.32 -23.22
C PHE A 497 -29.19 -20.26 -23.85
N GLU A 498 -28.41 -20.99 -23.06
CA GLU A 498 -27.39 -21.94 -23.54
C GLU A 498 -28.00 -23.14 -24.26
N SER A 499 -29.25 -23.51 -23.94
CA SER A 499 -29.97 -24.59 -24.65
C SER A 499 -30.44 -24.18 -26.05
N PHE A 500 -30.69 -22.88 -26.30
CA PHE A 500 -31.32 -22.40 -27.53
C PHE A 500 -30.44 -21.45 -28.38
N CYS A 501 -29.39 -20.87 -27.78
CA CYS A 501 -28.51 -19.89 -28.41
C CYS A 501 -27.08 -20.44 -28.56
N LYS A 502 -26.34 -19.92 -29.54
CA LYS A 502 -24.94 -20.33 -29.82
C LYS A 502 -23.89 -19.54 -29.01
N PHE A 503 -24.31 -18.63 -28.15
CA PHE A 503 -23.42 -17.82 -27.32
C PHE A 503 -23.63 -18.11 -25.84
N SER A 504 -22.57 -17.93 -25.05
CA SER A 504 -22.61 -18.02 -23.59
C SER A 504 -23.34 -16.81 -23.00
N PHE A 505 -24.49 -17.06 -22.37
CA PHE A 505 -25.27 -16.00 -21.71
C PHE A 505 -24.51 -15.39 -20.54
N THR A 506 -23.83 -16.23 -19.76
CA THR A 506 -23.02 -15.85 -18.61
C THR A 506 -21.93 -14.86 -19.00
N GLU A 507 -21.17 -15.19 -20.04
CA GLU A 507 -20.17 -14.31 -20.63
C GLU A 507 -20.82 -13.01 -21.11
N TYR A 508 -21.82 -13.09 -21.99
CA TYR A 508 -22.40 -11.90 -22.60
C TYR A 508 -22.95 -10.89 -21.56
N ILE A 509 -23.68 -11.37 -20.56
CA ILE A 509 -24.17 -10.54 -19.46
C ILE A 509 -23.02 -9.92 -18.67
N TYR A 510 -21.98 -10.70 -18.31
CA TYR A 510 -20.81 -10.16 -17.63
C TYR A 510 -20.16 -9.03 -18.43
N SER A 511 -19.98 -9.20 -19.76
CA SER A 511 -19.38 -8.17 -20.63
C SER A 511 -20.16 -6.85 -20.65
N ILE A 512 -21.50 -6.92 -20.53
CA ILE A 512 -22.35 -5.73 -20.44
C ILE A 512 -22.11 -5.03 -19.09
N TYR A 513 -22.14 -5.78 -17.99
CA TYR A 513 -21.86 -5.21 -16.65
C TYR A 513 -20.46 -4.62 -16.57
N ASP A 514 -19.43 -5.31 -17.05
CA ASP A 514 -18.05 -4.84 -17.15
C ASP A 514 -17.97 -3.49 -17.87
N SER A 515 -18.49 -3.41 -19.10
CA SER A 515 -18.42 -2.18 -19.90
C SER A 515 -19.20 -1.02 -19.28
N GLN A 516 -20.42 -1.28 -18.77
CA GLN A 516 -21.25 -0.23 -18.19
C GLN A 516 -20.68 0.28 -16.86
N LEU A 517 -20.27 -0.61 -15.97
CA LEU A 517 -19.65 -0.23 -14.70
C LEU A 517 -18.32 0.50 -14.92
N ALA A 518 -17.52 0.07 -15.90
CA ALA A 518 -16.23 0.72 -16.21
C ALA A 518 -16.44 2.17 -16.67
N LYS A 519 -17.45 2.41 -17.53
CA LYS A 519 -17.83 3.77 -17.97
C LYS A 519 -18.23 4.69 -16.81
N ILE A 520 -18.80 4.15 -15.74
CA ILE A 520 -19.25 4.92 -14.56
C ILE A 520 -18.09 5.13 -13.56
N ILE A 521 -17.38 4.06 -13.22
CA ILE A 521 -16.38 4.02 -12.16
C ILE A 521 -15.09 4.74 -12.58
N LYS A 522 -14.56 4.43 -13.77
CA LYS A 522 -13.26 4.93 -14.26
C LYS A 522 -13.11 6.45 -14.16
N PRO A 523 -14.02 7.29 -14.70
CA PRO A 523 -13.85 8.75 -14.66
C PRO A 523 -13.86 9.30 -13.23
N ILE A 524 -14.72 8.76 -12.36
CA ILE A 524 -14.87 9.21 -10.97
C ILE A 524 -13.64 8.84 -10.14
N VAL A 525 -13.12 7.61 -10.30
CA VAL A 525 -11.91 7.16 -9.61
C VAL A 525 -10.71 8.00 -10.04
N ILE A 526 -10.51 8.23 -11.34
CA ILE A 526 -9.40 9.04 -11.84
C ILE A 526 -9.48 10.47 -11.29
N GLU A 527 -10.66 11.09 -11.26
CA GLU A 527 -10.88 12.42 -10.70
C GLU A 527 -10.51 12.48 -9.20
N ILE A 528 -11.03 11.54 -8.39
CA ILE A 528 -10.78 11.50 -6.94
C ILE A 528 -9.30 11.22 -6.66
N CYS A 529 -8.66 10.31 -7.40
CA CYS A 529 -7.24 10.00 -7.28
C CYS A 529 -6.33 11.17 -7.69
N SER A 530 -6.76 11.99 -8.67
CA SER A 530 -5.97 13.11 -9.20
C SER A 530 -6.14 14.41 -8.40
N THR A 531 -7.05 14.43 -7.42
CA THR A 531 -7.29 15.62 -6.60
C THR A 531 -6.06 15.85 -5.71
N LYS A 532 -5.39 17.00 -5.89
CA LYS A 532 -4.21 17.34 -5.10
C LYS A 532 -4.57 17.46 -3.62
N GLU A 533 -3.90 16.67 -2.79
CA GLU A 533 -3.99 16.76 -1.34
C GLU A 533 -3.11 17.91 -0.82
N GLY A 534 -3.53 18.51 0.30
CA GLY A 534 -2.72 19.49 1.03
C GLY A 534 -1.45 18.89 1.63
N ASN A 535 -0.61 19.73 2.24
CA ASN A 535 0.57 19.25 2.97
C ASN A 535 0.20 18.17 4.02
N ILE A 536 1.13 17.23 4.26
CA ILE A 536 0.97 16.10 5.19
C ILE A 536 0.55 16.58 6.60
N ASP A 537 0.95 17.78 6.99
CA ASP A 537 0.64 18.37 8.30
C ASP A 537 -0.83 18.79 8.47
N ASN A 538 -1.61 18.86 7.38
CA ASN A 538 -3.00 19.32 7.38
C ASN A 538 -4.03 18.23 7.06
N PHE A 539 -3.64 16.93 7.08
CA PHE A 539 -4.56 15.83 6.80
C PHE A 539 -5.74 15.83 7.78
N GLN A 540 -6.95 15.85 7.25
CA GLN A 540 -8.17 15.79 8.03
C GLN A 540 -8.69 14.36 8.15
N LYS A 541 -9.60 14.13 9.10
CA LYS A 541 -10.28 12.84 9.28
C LYS A 541 -11.03 12.38 8.01
N ASP A 542 -11.45 13.33 7.19
CA ASP A 542 -12.13 13.07 5.93
C ASP A 542 -11.19 12.50 4.86
N ASP A 543 -9.93 12.94 4.78
CA ASP A 543 -8.93 12.41 3.83
C ASP A 543 -8.63 10.93 4.09
N GLN A 544 -8.52 10.54 5.36
CA GLN A 544 -8.35 9.14 5.77
C GLN A 544 -9.57 8.30 5.39
N THR A 545 -10.77 8.85 5.56
CA THR A 545 -12.02 8.17 5.23
C THR A 545 -12.14 7.96 3.72
N ILE A 546 -11.78 8.96 2.92
CA ILE A 546 -11.76 8.88 1.45
C ILE A 546 -10.74 7.83 0.99
N ALA A 547 -9.52 7.84 1.52
CA ALA A 547 -8.49 6.86 1.19
C ALA A 547 -8.93 5.42 1.50
N THR A 548 -9.59 5.22 2.65
CA THR A 548 -10.14 3.92 3.06
C THR A 548 -11.24 3.45 2.11
N LYS A 549 -12.17 4.34 1.74
CA LYS A 549 -13.25 4.01 0.80
C LYS A 549 -12.74 3.76 -0.61
N LEU A 550 -11.71 4.49 -1.03
CA LEU A 550 -11.04 4.25 -2.32
C LEU A 550 -10.38 2.86 -2.36
N PHE A 551 -9.78 2.41 -1.26
CA PHE A 551 -9.21 1.07 -1.14
C PHE A 551 -10.28 -0.03 -1.07
N GLU A 552 -11.40 0.22 -0.39
CA GLU A 552 -12.57 -0.68 -0.42
C GLU A 552 -13.05 -0.88 -1.87
N LEU A 553 -13.26 0.21 -2.60
CA LEU A 553 -13.66 0.16 -4.01
C LEU A 553 -12.63 -0.59 -4.88
N TYR A 554 -11.33 -0.35 -4.69
CA TYR A 554 -10.27 -1.10 -5.38
C TYR A 554 -10.39 -2.62 -5.18
N ARG A 555 -10.61 -3.07 -3.94
CA ARG A 555 -10.74 -4.51 -3.62
C ARG A 555 -11.98 -5.13 -4.24
N GLU A 556 -13.11 -4.42 -4.21
CA GLU A 556 -14.35 -4.91 -4.81
C GLU A 556 -14.23 -4.99 -6.34
N ILE A 557 -13.58 -4.02 -6.99
CA ILE A 557 -13.32 -4.08 -8.45
C ILE A 557 -12.36 -5.22 -8.78
N LYS A 558 -11.31 -5.43 -7.98
CA LYS A 558 -10.40 -6.56 -8.15
C LYS A 558 -11.17 -7.88 -8.08
N LYS A 559 -11.97 -8.09 -7.04
CA LYS A 559 -12.80 -9.29 -6.87
C LYS A 559 -13.75 -9.50 -8.07
N PHE A 560 -14.39 -8.43 -8.54
CA PHE A 560 -15.25 -8.48 -9.72
C PHE A 560 -14.47 -8.87 -10.98
N SER A 561 -13.32 -8.22 -11.22
CA SER A 561 -12.45 -8.50 -12.37
C SER A 561 -11.87 -9.92 -12.35
N ASP A 562 -11.45 -10.41 -11.19
CA ASP A 562 -10.90 -11.77 -11.03
C ASP A 562 -11.98 -12.83 -11.35
N GLN A 563 -13.23 -12.62 -10.92
CA GLN A 563 -14.37 -13.45 -11.31
C GLN A 563 -14.60 -13.43 -12.83
N GLY A 564 -14.47 -12.26 -13.47
CA GLY A 564 -14.53 -12.16 -14.93
C GLY A 564 -13.51 -13.02 -15.66
N LEU A 565 -12.28 -13.06 -15.15
CA LEU A 565 -11.22 -13.88 -15.74
C LEU A 565 -11.47 -15.39 -15.59
N GLU A 566 -12.23 -15.82 -14.57
CA GLU A 566 -12.66 -17.22 -14.45
C GLU A 566 -13.72 -17.62 -15.49
N TYR A 567 -14.62 -16.69 -15.85
CA TYR A 567 -15.63 -16.93 -16.88
C TYR A 567 -15.09 -16.91 -18.31
N TYR A 568 -13.93 -16.28 -18.56
CA TYR A 568 -13.38 -16.06 -19.89
C TYR A 568 -11.97 -16.66 -20.08
N TYR A 569 -11.85 -17.66 -20.96
CA TYR A 569 -10.56 -18.24 -21.36
C TYR A 569 -9.94 -17.60 -22.64
N GLY A 570 -10.57 -16.59 -23.28
CA GLY A 570 -10.08 -15.99 -24.54
C GLY A 570 -10.71 -14.66 -25.01
N GLU A 571 -10.11 -14.08 -26.07
CA GLU A 571 -10.35 -12.89 -26.95
C GLU A 571 -11.28 -11.70 -26.59
N HIS A 572 -11.94 -11.64 -25.43
CA HIS A 572 -12.72 -10.46 -25.04
C HIS A 572 -11.88 -9.47 -24.22
N ASP A 573 -11.73 -8.24 -24.72
CA ASP A 573 -11.03 -7.14 -24.04
C ASP A 573 -11.95 -6.54 -22.94
N LEU A 574 -11.96 -7.19 -21.77
CA LEU A 574 -12.68 -6.71 -20.58
C LEU A 574 -12.10 -5.37 -20.11
N GLN A 575 -12.95 -4.36 -19.94
CA GLN A 575 -12.52 -3.02 -19.56
C GLN A 575 -12.05 -2.94 -18.10
N MET A 576 -12.65 -3.74 -17.21
CA MET A 576 -12.25 -3.79 -15.81
C MET A 576 -10.90 -4.49 -15.62
N LYS A 577 -10.36 -5.24 -16.59
CA LYS A 577 -9.05 -5.90 -16.47
C LYS A 577 -7.92 -4.90 -16.17
N ASP A 578 -8.04 -3.69 -16.72
CA ASP A 578 -7.09 -2.59 -16.56
C ASP A 578 -7.41 -1.66 -15.37
N TYR A 579 -8.24 -2.11 -14.42
CA TYR A 579 -8.68 -1.30 -13.26
C TYR A 579 -7.52 -0.67 -12.49
N SER A 580 -6.39 -1.37 -12.35
CA SER A 580 -5.21 -0.91 -11.62
C SER A 580 -4.67 0.43 -12.16
N ARG A 581 -4.78 0.67 -13.47
CA ARG A 581 -4.36 1.94 -14.09
C ARG A 581 -5.17 3.13 -13.57
N TRP A 582 -6.43 2.92 -13.18
CA TRP A 582 -7.32 3.98 -12.68
C TRP A 582 -6.91 4.47 -11.29
N PHE A 583 -6.26 3.60 -10.51
CA PHE A 583 -5.81 3.87 -9.14
C PHE A 583 -4.34 4.28 -9.05
N THR A 584 -3.64 4.46 -10.17
CA THR A 584 -2.20 4.78 -10.17
C THR A 584 -1.88 6.05 -9.36
N ALA A 585 -2.66 7.13 -9.52
CA ALA A 585 -2.50 8.33 -8.72
C ALA A 585 -2.98 8.15 -7.25
N GLY A 586 -3.83 7.16 -6.99
CA GLY A 586 -4.30 6.80 -5.66
C GLY A 586 -3.22 6.15 -4.77
N ILE A 587 -2.18 5.56 -5.35
CA ILE A 587 -1.05 4.98 -4.59
C ILE A 587 -0.36 6.07 -3.76
N ASP A 588 -0.07 7.23 -4.36
CA ASP A 588 0.57 8.36 -3.67
C ASP A 588 -0.28 8.84 -2.48
N LYS A 589 -1.60 8.91 -2.66
CA LYS A 589 -2.57 9.23 -1.61
C LYS A 589 -2.55 8.20 -0.47
N TRP A 590 -2.53 6.90 -0.79
CA TRP A 590 -2.40 5.85 0.22
C TRP A 590 -1.04 5.89 0.95
N CYS A 591 0.06 6.17 0.25
CA CYS A 591 1.38 6.39 0.85
C CYS A 591 1.34 7.53 1.87
N LYS A 592 0.81 8.70 1.48
CA LYS A 592 0.73 9.88 2.36
C LYS A 592 -0.13 9.63 3.60
N VAL A 593 -1.31 9.03 3.43
CA VAL A 593 -2.19 8.67 4.55
C VAL A 593 -1.55 7.63 5.47
N SER A 594 -0.86 6.63 4.89
CA SER A 594 -0.11 5.62 5.66
C SER A 594 1.02 6.27 6.47
N LEU A 595 1.82 7.16 5.86
CA LEU A 595 2.88 7.93 6.50
C LEU A 595 2.35 8.75 7.68
N PHE A 596 1.29 9.53 7.46
CA PHE A 596 0.66 10.36 8.50
C PHE A 596 0.20 9.49 9.69
N ASN A 597 -0.57 8.44 9.41
CA ASN A 597 -1.16 7.58 10.43
C ASN A 597 -0.10 6.82 11.24
N ALA A 598 0.91 6.24 10.57
CA ALA A 598 2.00 5.55 11.23
C ALA A 598 2.79 6.52 12.13
N THR A 599 3.15 7.69 11.63
CA THR A 599 3.90 8.70 12.39
C THR A 599 3.13 9.19 13.61
N SER A 600 1.83 9.49 13.49
CA SER A 600 1.00 9.89 14.63
C SER A 600 0.92 8.80 15.70
N ARG A 601 0.79 7.53 15.31
CA ARG A 601 0.75 6.40 16.25
C ARG A 601 2.08 6.16 16.92
N ILE A 602 3.19 6.28 16.18
CA ILE A 602 4.56 6.17 16.72
C ILE A 602 4.77 7.25 17.79
N ASN A 603 4.46 8.51 17.46
CA ASN A 603 4.56 9.61 18.41
C ASN A 603 3.72 9.34 19.67
N LYS A 604 2.48 8.85 19.49
CA LYS A 604 1.60 8.54 20.62
C LYS A 604 2.11 7.38 21.48
N ALA A 605 2.63 6.32 20.87
CA ALA A 605 3.23 5.19 21.58
C ALA A 605 4.41 5.65 22.43
N ILE A 606 5.29 6.49 21.85
CA ILE A 606 6.43 7.07 22.57
C ILE A 606 5.95 7.99 23.69
N GLU A 607 4.93 8.84 23.48
CA GLU A 607 4.38 9.73 24.52
C GLU A 607 3.88 8.98 25.75
N VAL A 608 3.12 7.90 25.54
CA VAL A 608 2.45 7.13 26.60
C VAL A 608 3.42 6.18 27.34
N ASP A 609 4.56 5.85 26.73
CA ASP A 609 5.56 4.95 27.33
C ASP A 609 6.12 5.49 28.66
N ASN A 610 6.11 4.67 29.71
CA ASN A 610 6.60 5.07 31.04
C ASN A 610 8.08 4.73 31.31
N LEU A 611 8.84 4.37 30.28
CA LEU A 611 10.24 3.93 30.35
C LEU A 611 10.46 2.79 31.35
N LYS A 612 9.55 1.81 31.32
CA LYS A 612 9.60 0.62 32.18
C LYS A 612 9.52 -0.64 31.33
N PRO A 613 10.19 -1.73 31.75
CA PRO A 613 10.08 -3.00 31.05
C PRO A 613 8.68 -3.60 31.26
N GLU A 614 8.07 -4.12 30.20
CA GLU A 614 6.79 -4.84 30.32
C GLU A 614 6.94 -6.21 30.99
N LEU A 615 8.02 -6.93 30.66
CA LEU A 615 8.34 -8.24 31.20
C LEU A 615 9.65 -8.16 31.98
N LYS A 616 9.76 -8.86 33.10
CA LYS A 616 11.01 -8.88 33.89
C LYS A 616 12.20 -9.48 33.14
N GLU A 617 11.92 -10.37 32.18
CA GLU A 617 12.94 -11.10 31.40
C GLU A 617 13.42 -10.32 30.16
N SER A 618 12.62 -9.37 29.66
CA SER A 618 13.01 -8.51 28.53
C SER A 618 12.99 -7.05 28.97
N LYS A 619 14.13 -6.35 28.86
CA LYS A 619 14.20 -4.90 29.15
C LYS A 619 13.45 -4.02 28.13
N ARG A 620 12.44 -4.56 27.44
CA ARG A 620 11.67 -3.88 26.40
C ARG A 620 10.46 -3.17 27.00
N SER A 621 10.19 -1.95 26.55
CA SER A 621 9.01 -1.20 26.97
C SER A 621 7.84 -1.37 26.00
N SER A 622 6.65 -0.89 26.40
CA SER A 622 5.41 -1.04 25.64
C SER A 622 5.48 -0.40 24.26
N SER A 623 6.16 0.75 24.12
CA SER A 623 6.26 1.44 22.82
C SER A 623 7.03 0.67 21.76
N ALA A 624 7.96 -0.22 22.13
CA ALA A 624 8.64 -1.07 21.15
C ALA A 624 7.70 -2.15 20.59
N ILE A 625 6.77 -2.65 21.41
CA ILE A 625 5.75 -3.62 20.98
C ILE A 625 4.73 -2.91 20.10
N ASP A 626 4.25 -1.72 20.51
CA ASP A 626 3.36 -0.89 19.70
C ASP A 626 4.00 -0.51 18.36
N MET A 627 5.29 -0.15 18.36
CA MET A 627 6.06 0.14 17.15
C MET A 627 6.05 -1.05 16.19
N MET A 628 6.31 -2.26 16.69
CA MET A 628 6.23 -3.46 15.85
C MET A 628 4.82 -3.69 15.29
N GLN A 629 3.77 -3.53 16.10
CA GLN A 629 2.39 -3.64 15.60
C GLN A 629 2.10 -2.61 14.50
N ILE A 630 2.63 -1.39 14.60
CA ILE A 630 2.51 -0.36 13.56
C ILE A 630 3.21 -0.82 12.27
N LEU A 631 4.45 -1.29 12.34
CA LEU A 631 5.19 -1.77 11.17
C LEU A 631 4.52 -2.97 10.49
N TYR A 632 4.06 -3.96 11.27
CA TYR A 632 3.28 -5.10 10.75
C TYR A 632 1.99 -4.63 10.07
N SER A 633 1.31 -3.62 10.64
CA SER A 633 0.08 -3.08 10.05
C SER A 633 0.32 -2.40 8.70
N VAL A 634 1.44 -1.67 8.56
CA VAL A 634 1.85 -1.05 7.29
C VAL A 634 2.19 -2.13 6.28
N LYS A 635 3.02 -3.12 6.64
CA LYS A 635 3.34 -4.25 5.76
C LYS A 635 2.08 -4.98 5.27
N SER A 636 1.21 -5.37 6.19
CA SER A 636 -0.02 -6.13 5.86
C SER A 636 -0.96 -5.36 4.94
N PHE A 637 -1.04 -4.03 5.10
CA PHE A 637 -1.83 -3.20 4.19
C PHE A 637 -1.29 -3.27 2.75
N TRP A 638 0.02 -3.12 2.56
CA TRP A 638 0.64 -3.16 1.23
C TRP A 638 0.68 -4.55 0.62
N GLU A 639 0.78 -5.61 1.41
CA GLU A 639 0.63 -6.99 0.92
C GLU A 639 -0.78 -7.28 0.42
N LYS A 640 -1.81 -6.74 1.09
CA LYS A 640 -3.21 -6.87 0.67
C LYS A 640 -3.54 -6.10 -0.61
N LEU A 641 -2.70 -5.14 -1.01
CA LEU A 641 -2.89 -4.41 -2.25
C LEU A 641 -2.79 -5.36 -3.46
N GLN A 642 -1.87 -6.34 -3.43
CA GLN A 642 -1.68 -7.34 -4.49
C GLN A 642 -1.82 -6.73 -5.89
N TRP A 643 -0.95 -5.76 -6.19
CA TRP A 643 -1.02 -4.98 -7.42
C TRP A 643 -0.76 -5.87 -8.65
N PRO A 644 -1.56 -5.82 -9.73
CA PRO A 644 -1.44 -6.77 -10.84
C PRO A 644 -0.14 -6.70 -11.65
N ASP A 645 0.48 -5.51 -11.72
CA ASP A 645 1.73 -5.28 -12.45
C ASP A 645 2.94 -5.58 -11.55
N ALA A 646 3.66 -6.65 -11.85
CA ALA A 646 4.82 -7.11 -11.07
C ALA A 646 5.94 -6.06 -10.95
N ASN A 647 6.17 -5.26 -12.00
CA ASN A 647 7.21 -4.22 -11.97
C ASN A 647 6.83 -3.12 -10.98
N LYS A 648 5.57 -2.72 -11.00
CA LYS A 648 5.03 -1.69 -10.12
C LYS A 648 4.85 -2.19 -8.68
N GLU A 649 4.51 -3.47 -8.50
CA GLU A 649 4.48 -4.11 -7.19
C GLU A 649 5.88 -4.09 -6.54
N ALA A 650 6.93 -4.39 -7.32
CA ALA A 650 8.31 -4.30 -6.87
C ALA A 650 8.71 -2.86 -6.49
N GLU A 651 8.27 -1.85 -7.25
CA GLU A 651 8.49 -0.43 -6.93
C GLU A 651 7.81 -0.03 -5.61
N ILE A 652 6.55 -0.44 -5.42
CA ILE A 652 5.81 -0.21 -4.17
C ILE A 652 6.52 -0.89 -3.00
N ALA A 653 6.97 -2.14 -3.15
CA ALA A 653 7.70 -2.86 -2.10
C ALA A 653 8.99 -2.12 -1.69
N LYS A 654 9.75 -1.59 -2.66
CA LYS A 654 10.94 -0.76 -2.40
C LYS A 654 10.58 0.52 -1.63
N HIS A 655 9.52 1.20 -2.03
CA HIS A 655 9.05 2.42 -1.36
C HIS A 655 8.65 2.15 0.09
N VAL A 656 7.85 1.11 0.32
CA VAL A 656 7.40 0.70 1.66
C VAL A 656 8.58 0.27 2.54
N ALA A 657 9.58 -0.43 2.00
CA ALA A 657 10.79 -0.77 2.74
C ALA A 657 11.54 0.49 3.21
N GLY A 658 11.60 1.52 2.37
CA GLY A 658 12.13 2.84 2.73
C GLY A 658 11.33 3.51 3.85
N ASP A 659 10.00 3.49 3.77
CA ASP A 659 9.14 4.05 4.81
C ASP A 659 9.31 3.34 6.15
N LEU A 660 9.40 2.00 6.16
CA LEU A 660 9.64 1.21 7.37
C LEU A 660 10.97 1.58 8.03
N CYS A 661 12.04 1.74 7.24
CA CYS A 661 13.34 2.20 7.74
C CYS A 661 13.25 3.63 8.31
N ARG A 662 12.53 4.52 7.63
CA ARG A 662 12.32 5.90 8.08
C ARG A 662 11.55 5.96 9.40
N PHE A 663 10.49 5.17 9.56
CA PHE A 663 9.75 5.07 10.81
C PHE A 663 10.62 4.59 11.97
N ALA A 664 11.55 3.67 11.71
CA ALA A 664 12.52 3.20 12.71
C ALA A 664 13.45 4.32 13.17
N ILE A 665 14.03 5.05 12.21
CA ILE A 665 14.91 6.20 12.48
C ILE A 665 14.17 7.26 13.30
N ASP A 666 12.96 7.62 12.89
CA ASP A 666 12.08 8.55 13.60
C ASP A 666 11.81 8.10 15.05
N TYR A 667 11.57 6.81 15.24
CA TYR A 667 11.39 6.22 16.57
C TYR A 667 12.67 6.33 17.41
N PHE A 668 13.83 5.97 16.85
CA PHE A 668 15.12 6.03 17.55
C PHE A 668 15.40 7.44 18.05
N ASP A 669 15.19 8.46 17.20
CA ASP A 669 15.49 9.85 17.55
C ASP A 669 14.53 10.40 18.62
N LYS A 670 13.23 10.14 18.46
CA LYS A 670 12.21 10.63 19.39
C LYS A 670 12.27 9.91 20.75
N PHE A 671 12.49 8.60 20.74
CA PHE A 671 12.63 7.83 21.98
C PHE A 671 13.94 8.17 22.69
N SER A 672 15.05 8.33 21.96
CA SER A 672 16.33 8.84 22.49
C SER A 672 16.13 10.20 23.16
N SER A 673 15.44 11.12 22.49
CA SER A 673 15.10 12.45 23.04
C SER A 673 14.24 12.37 24.30
N LYS A 674 13.33 11.39 24.39
CA LYS A 674 12.51 11.18 25.60
C LYS A 674 13.36 10.65 26.76
N VAL A 675 14.22 9.69 26.49
CA VAL A 675 15.14 9.09 27.47
C VAL A 675 16.11 10.14 28.02
N GLN A 676 16.67 11.00 27.17
CA GLN A 676 17.56 12.10 27.59
C GLN A 676 16.88 13.11 28.54
N LYS A 677 15.55 13.27 28.44
CA LYS A 677 14.77 14.18 29.28
C LYS A 677 14.31 13.53 30.60
N SER A 678 14.62 12.25 30.84
CA SER A 678 14.20 11.55 32.06
C SER A 678 14.97 12.07 33.29
N GLU A 679 14.34 11.99 34.47
CA GLU A 679 14.99 12.39 35.73
C GLU A 679 16.23 11.55 36.04
N ALA A 680 16.23 10.26 35.67
CA ALA A 680 17.36 9.35 35.86
C ALA A 680 18.62 9.80 35.11
N MET A 681 18.48 10.48 33.97
CA MET A 681 19.61 11.03 33.21
C MET A 681 20.23 12.29 33.84
N ASN A 682 19.58 12.88 34.86
CA ASN A 682 20.04 14.08 35.55
C ASN A 682 20.74 13.79 36.89
N ILE A 683 20.80 12.53 37.33
CA ILE A 683 21.44 12.16 38.60
C ILE A 683 22.96 12.27 38.47
N THR A 684 23.57 13.18 39.23
CA THR A 684 25.02 13.31 39.36
C THR A 684 25.49 12.60 40.63
N GLY A 685 26.50 11.71 40.52
CA GLY A 685 27.00 10.94 41.66
C GLY A 685 27.72 9.64 41.28
N ILE A 686 27.58 8.61 42.12
CA ILE A 686 28.07 7.25 41.82
C ILE A 686 27.35 6.77 40.56
N PHE A 687 28.11 6.55 39.48
CA PHE A 687 27.54 6.17 38.21
C PHE A 687 26.89 4.80 38.33
N LYS A 688 25.58 4.76 38.07
CA LYS A 688 24.84 3.53 37.80
C LYS A 688 24.19 3.71 36.45
N VAL A 689 24.23 2.68 35.63
CA VAL A 689 23.59 2.69 34.32
C VAL A 689 22.09 2.97 34.52
N PRO A 690 21.55 4.06 33.95
CA PRO A 690 20.13 4.32 34.05
C PRO A 690 19.35 3.17 33.40
N LEU A 691 18.29 2.70 34.07
CA LEU A 691 17.44 1.63 33.55
C LEU A 691 16.86 2.03 32.18
N GLU A 692 16.54 3.31 32.02
CA GLU A 692 16.00 3.93 30.82
C GLU A 692 16.94 3.80 29.61
N LEU A 693 18.27 3.86 29.83
CA LEU A 693 19.27 3.64 28.78
C LEU A 693 19.22 2.19 28.30
N SER A 694 19.20 1.25 29.25
CA SER A 694 19.15 -0.18 28.94
C SER A 694 17.87 -0.55 28.18
N ILE A 695 16.75 0.07 28.55
CA ILE A 695 15.48 -0.07 27.83
C ILE A 695 15.57 0.49 26.42
N ALA A 696 16.17 1.68 26.24
CA ALA A 696 16.33 2.27 24.92
C ALA A 696 17.13 1.36 23.97
N VAL A 697 18.28 0.86 24.45
CA VAL A 697 19.14 -0.05 23.68
C VAL A 697 18.38 -1.34 23.34
N ALA A 698 17.70 -1.96 24.32
CA ALA A 698 16.93 -3.18 24.09
C ALA A 698 15.77 -2.98 23.09
N ASN A 699 15.08 -1.84 23.16
CA ASN A 699 14.03 -1.48 22.22
C ASN A 699 14.59 -1.32 20.80
N PHE A 700 15.70 -0.60 20.66
CA PHE A 700 16.27 -0.29 19.35
C PHE A 700 16.84 -1.53 18.65
N GLU A 701 17.54 -2.40 19.39
CA GLU A 701 18.02 -3.68 18.85
C GLU A 701 16.86 -4.57 18.43
N TYR A 702 15.82 -4.69 19.27
CA TYR A 702 14.63 -5.46 18.92
C TYR A 702 13.97 -4.96 17.64
N ILE A 703 13.75 -3.66 17.50
CA ILE A 703 13.12 -3.08 16.31
C ILE A 703 13.98 -3.31 15.06
N SER A 704 15.30 -3.10 15.16
CA SER A 704 16.21 -3.25 14.01
C SER A 704 16.33 -4.69 13.52
N GLU A 705 16.33 -5.68 14.41
CA GLU A 705 16.31 -7.10 14.04
C GLU A 705 15.00 -7.47 13.35
N GLN A 706 13.86 -7.02 13.91
CA GLN A 706 12.55 -7.35 13.37
C GLN A 706 12.28 -6.67 12.03
N ILE A 707 12.72 -5.41 11.82
CA ILE A 707 12.57 -4.70 10.55
C ILE A 707 13.31 -5.41 9.41
N GLN A 708 14.52 -5.91 9.67
CA GLN A 708 15.26 -6.66 8.66
C GLN A 708 14.47 -7.90 8.21
N THR A 709 13.91 -8.65 9.16
CA THR A 709 13.07 -9.82 8.88
C THR A 709 11.79 -9.43 8.12
N LEU A 710 11.15 -8.34 8.54
CA LEU A 710 9.93 -7.81 7.94
C LEU A 710 10.11 -7.43 6.47
N ILE A 711 11.15 -6.64 6.18
CA ILE A 711 11.48 -6.16 4.84
C ILE A 711 11.85 -7.35 3.96
N LYS A 712 12.71 -8.25 4.45
CA LYS A 712 13.14 -9.44 3.72
C LYS A 712 11.93 -10.25 3.24
N GLY A 713 11.00 -10.58 4.15
CA GLY A 713 9.79 -11.34 3.79
C GLY A 713 8.82 -10.60 2.85
N MET A 714 8.90 -9.27 2.74
CA MET A 714 8.08 -8.48 1.80
C MET A 714 8.72 -8.40 0.40
N THR A 715 10.05 -8.47 0.31
CA THR A 715 10.81 -8.26 -0.93
C THR A 715 11.27 -9.57 -1.59
N GLU A 716 11.34 -10.66 -0.82
CA GLU A 716 11.68 -12.00 -1.32
C GLU A 716 10.77 -12.42 -2.48
N GLY A 717 11.37 -12.82 -3.60
CA GLY A 717 10.66 -13.31 -4.79
C GLY A 717 9.95 -12.24 -5.63
N LYS A 718 9.87 -10.98 -5.16
CA LYS A 718 9.21 -9.86 -5.86
C LYS A 718 10.17 -8.84 -6.43
N VAL A 719 11.33 -8.67 -5.80
CA VAL A 719 12.33 -7.67 -6.19
C VAL A 719 13.59 -8.39 -6.68
N GLU A 720 13.94 -8.23 -7.95
CA GLU A 720 15.14 -8.85 -8.53
C GLU A 720 16.44 -8.22 -7.99
N ASP A 721 16.49 -6.89 -7.85
CA ASP A 721 17.63 -6.16 -7.31
C ASP A 721 17.34 -5.61 -5.89
N THR A 722 17.87 -6.29 -4.88
CA THR A 722 17.77 -5.92 -3.46
C THR A 722 18.79 -4.89 -3.02
N SER A 723 19.76 -4.51 -3.86
CA SER A 723 20.89 -3.64 -3.47
C SER A 723 20.46 -2.28 -2.93
N SER A 724 19.40 -1.70 -3.49
CA SER A 724 18.84 -0.42 -3.03
C SER A 724 18.18 -0.54 -1.65
N ILE A 725 17.54 -1.67 -1.37
CA ILE A 725 16.90 -1.96 -0.07
C ILE A 725 17.96 -2.24 0.98
N GLU A 726 19.00 -3.01 0.65
CA GLU A 726 20.14 -3.28 1.53
C GLU A 726 20.85 -1.99 1.93
N LYS A 727 21.03 -1.04 1.00
CA LYS A 727 21.55 0.30 1.32
C LYS A 727 20.66 1.05 2.32
N LEU A 728 19.33 1.00 2.17
CA LEU A 728 18.40 1.64 3.10
C LEU A 728 18.47 1.02 4.50
N ILE A 729 18.54 -0.31 4.58
CA ILE A 729 18.70 -1.05 5.85
C ILE A 729 20.04 -0.69 6.49
N ASN A 730 21.14 -0.71 5.73
CA ASN A 730 22.46 -0.34 6.23
C ASN A 730 22.50 1.10 6.74
N ASN A 731 21.86 2.04 6.05
CA ASN A 731 21.76 3.43 6.51
C ASN A 731 21.00 3.52 7.85
N MET A 732 19.92 2.75 8.01
CA MET A 732 19.18 2.69 9.28
C MET A 732 20.01 2.06 10.40
N LEU A 733 20.78 1.01 10.12
CA LEU A 733 21.68 0.37 11.10
C LEU A 733 22.84 1.28 11.51
N VAL A 734 23.44 2.02 10.58
CA VAL A 734 24.45 3.03 10.89
C VAL A 734 23.86 4.16 11.72
N HIS A 735 22.64 4.60 11.42
CA HIS A 735 21.94 5.61 12.24
C HIS A 735 21.67 5.09 13.65
N LEU A 736 21.20 3.85 13.79
CA LEU A 736 21.03 3.17 15.06
C LEU A 736 22.32 3.16 15.90
N GLU A 737 23.43 2.72 15.30
CA GLU A 737 24.73 2.67 15.98
C GLU A 737 25.16 4.06 16.47
N ASN A 738 24.95 5.10 15.66
CA ASN A 738 25.24 6.48 16.03
C ASN A 738 24.32 6.99 17.15
N THR A 739 23.03 6.70 17.10
CA THR A 739 22.07 7.11 18.13
C THR A 739 22.34 6.43 19.48
N ILE A 740 22.68 5.13 19.47
CA ILE A 740 23.13 4.42 20.68
C ILE A 740 24.42 5.04 21.21
N LYS A 741 25.41 5.27 20.34
CA LYS A 741 26.68 5.89 20.74
C LYS A 741 26.47 7.26 21.38
N GLN A 742 25.62 8.11 20.80
CA GLN A 742 25.28 9.44 21.36
C GLN A 742 24.61 9.32 22.74
N LEU A 743 23.65 8.40 22.91
CA LEU A 743 23.04 8.15 24.21
C LEU A 743 24.05 7.68 25.25
N LEU A 744 24.97 6.78 24.87
CA LEU A 744 26.07 6.34 25.73
C LEU A 744 27.01 7.48 26.09
N GLU A 745 27.42 8.31 25.13
CA GLU A 745 28.27 9.49 25.36
C GLU A 745 27.63 10.47 26.35
N ILE A 746 26.33 10.79 26.17
CA ILE A 746 25.58 11.67 27.08
C ILE A 746 25.52 11.07 28.48
N THR A 747 25.21 9.78 28.59
CA THR A 747 25.08 9.09 29.87
C THR A 747 26.42 9.02 30.60
N LEU A 748 27.48 8.60 29.90
CA LEU A 748 28.82 8.45 30.45
C LEU A 748 29.47 9.80 30.76
N SER A 749 29.09 10.89 30.08
CA SER A 749 29.59 12.23 30.37
C SER A 749 29.34 12.67 31.83
N LYS A 750 28.30 12.13 32.48
CA LYS A 750 27.99 12.41 33.89
C LYS A 750 29.03 11.84 34.86
N SER A 751 29.82 10.87 34.42
CA SER A 751 30.91 10.29 35.23
C SER A 751 32.21 11.10 35.18
N ILE A 752 32.33 12.04 34.21
CA ILE A 752 33.55 12.83 33.98
C ILE A 752 33.98 13.59 35.24
N GLU A 753 33.05 14.28 35.92
CA GLU A 753 33.37 15.08 37.11
C GLU A 753 33.94 14.21 38.25
N THR A 754 33.34 13.03 38.46
CA THR A 754 33.81 12.07 39.49
C THR A 754 35.19 11.51 39.13
N MET A 755 35.39 11.09 37.87
CA MET A 755 36.70 10.61 37.40
C MET A 755 37.77 11.70 37.50
N GLN A 756 37.47 12.92 37.07
CA GLN A 756 38.38 14.07 37.16
C GLN A 756 38.75 14.39 38.60
N LYS A 757 37.78 14.39 39.52
CA LYS A 757 38.02 14.59 40.95
C LYS A 757 38.93 13.51 41.53
N LEU A 758 38.64 12.24 41.26
CA LEU A 758 39.44 11.10 41.75
C LEU A 758 40.87 11.13 41.19
N MET A 759 41.05 11.49 39.92
CA MET A 759 42.38 11.68 39.32
C MET A 759 43.16 12.83 39.96
N LEU A 760 42.51 13.97 40.22
CA LEU A 760 43.13 15.11 40.87
C LEU A 760 43.55 14.80 42.32
N GLU A 761 42.68 14.14 43.10
CA GLU A 761 42.99 13.66 44.45
C GLU A 761 44.19 12.69 44.42
N GLY A 762 44.19 11.75 43.46
CA GLY A 762 45.28 10.78 43.29
C GLY A 762 46.60 11.42 42.91
N ALA A 763 46.57 12.47 42.10
CA ALA A 763 47.76 13.21 41.70
C ALA A 763 48.37 14.04 42.84
N GLN A 764 47.53 14.63 43.71
CA GLN A 764 47.96 15.49 44.82
C GLN A 764 48.49 14.74 46.05
N ASN A 765 48.22 13.44 46.14
CA ASN A 765 48.59 12.65 47.30
C ASN A 765 50.10 12.34 47.36
N ASN A 766 50.77 12.94 48.34
CA ASN A 766 52.20 12.70 48.63
C ASN A 766 52.44 11.55 49.62
N LYS A 767 51.38 10.95 50.16
CA LYS A 767 51.50 9.77 51.04
C LYS A 767 51.73 8.54 50.17
N VAL A 768 52.88 7.90 50.37
CA VAL A 768 53.18 6.57 49.81
C VAL A 768 52.22 5.56 50.45
N GLY A 769 51.19 5.16 49.71
CA GLY A 769 50.21 4.13 50.09
C GLY A 769 49.09 4.06 49.05
N ASP A 770 48.82 2.85 48.54
CA ASP A 770 47.99 2.48 47.37
C ASP A 770 46.54 3.02 47.30
N ASP A 771 46.05 3.72 48.31
CA ASP A 771 44.61 3.89 48.59
C ASP A 771 43.80 4.67 47.53
N ILE A 772 44.39 5.60 46.76
CA ILE A 772 43.60 6.42 45.81
C ILE A 772 43.58 5.88 44.39
N ALA A 773 44.68 5.30 43.91
CA ALA A 773 44.65 4.57 42.64
C ALA A 773 43.62 3.43 42.72
N ASP A 774 43.52 2.79 43.88
CA ASP A 774 42.51 1.77 44.19
C ASP A 774 41.09 2.32 44.17
N ARG A 775 40.84 3.55 44.66
CA ARG A 775 39.50 4.19 44.60
C ARG A 775 39.07 4.51 43.17
N LEU A 776 39.97 5.00 42.33
CA LEU A 776 39.68 5.25 40.90
C LEU A 776 39.47 3.93 40.14
N MET A 777 40.33 2.94 40.39
CA MET A 777 40.19 1.58 39.86
C MET A 777 38.83 0.99 40.21
N THR A 778 38.49 0.95 41.50
CA THR A 778 37.23 0.38 41.98
C THR A 778 36.03 1.09 41.35
N TYR A 779 36.07 2.42 41.24
CA TYR A 779 34.98 3.17 40.60
C TYR A 779 34.80 2.82 39.12
N ILE A 780 35.91 2.70 38.37
CA ILE A 780 35.86 2.32 36.94
C ILE A 780 35.45 0.86 36.78
N GLU A 781 35.96 -0.04 37.62
CA GLU A 781 35.60 -1.46 37.61
C GLU A 781 34.12 -1.68 37.94
N ASP A 782 33.57 -0.99 38.96
CA ASP A 782 32.15 -1.02 39.30
C ASP A 782 31.28 -0.49 38.15
N MET A 783 31.72 0.59 37.50
CA MET A 783 31.07 1.14 36.31
C MET A 783 31.05 0.14 35.16
N LEU A 784 32.21 -0.47 34.85
CA LEU A 784 32.33 -1.47 33.79
C LEU A 784 31.49 -2.72 34.10
N SER A 785 31.48 -3.19 35.35
CA SER A 785 30.65 -4.32 35.78
C SER A 785 29.17 -4.04 35.56
N THR A 786 28.70 -2.86 35.94
CA THR A 786 27.30 -2.45 35.73
C THR A 786 26.97 -2.40 34.23
N LEU A 787 27.88 -1.87 33.39
CA LEU A 787 27.68 -1.80 31.94
C LEU A 787 27.64 -3.17 31.27
N VAL A 788 28.45 -4.14 31.71
CA VAL A 788 28.44 -5.51 31.17
C VAL A 788 27.12 -6.23 31.51
N GLU A 789 26.61 -6.03 32.73
CA GLU A 789 25.33 -6.63 33.15
C GLU A 789 24.14 -6.01 32.40
N ASP A 790 24.23 -4.71 32.11
CA ASP A 790 23.09 -3.96 31.61
C ASP A 790 22.99 -3.81 30.09
N LEU A 791 24.13 -3.91 29.37
CA LEU A 791 24.20 -3.70 27.93
C LEU A 791 24.62 -4.96 27.15
N PRO A 792 24.15 -5.10 25.89
CA PRO A 792 24.67 -6.08 24.95
C PRO A 792 26.18 -5.92 24.69
N ARG A 793 26.88 -7.02 24.42
CA ARG A 793 28.35 -7.06 24.27
C ARG A 793 28.89 -6.01 23.28
N LYS A 794 28.24 -5.84 22.12
CA LYS A 794 28.65 -4.85 21.12
C LYS A 794 28.61 -3.42 21.67
N ASN A 795 27.56 -3.07 22.41
CA ASN A 795 27.38 -1.74 22.97
C ASN A 795 28.26 -1.52 24.22
N PHE A 796 28.56 -2.60 24.96
CA PHE A 796 29.55 -2.55 26.03
C PHE A 796 30.95 -2.18 25.52
N GLU A 797 31.42 -2.77 24.42
CA GLU A 797 32.74 -2.40 23.86
C GLU A 797 32.78 -0.93 23.40
N VAL A 798 31.68 -0.42 22.84
CA VAL A 798 31.55 1.01 22.50
C VAL A 798 31.61 1.88 23.76
N ALA A 799 30.86 1.53 24.81
CA ALA A 799 30.91 2.23 26.09
C ALA A 799 32.31 2.21 26.71
N LYS A 800 32.99 1.05 26.71
CA LYS A 800 34.36 0.88 27.19
C LYS A 800 35.34 1.80 26.44
N SER A 801 35.22 1.88 25.11
CA SER A 801 36.02 2.80 24.30
C SER A 801 35.74 4.27 24.62
N ILE A 802 34.46 4.65 24.82
CA ILE A 802 34.09 6.03 25.21
C ILE A 802 34.73 6.39 26.56
N ILE A 803 34.65 5.51 27.56
CA ILE A 803 35.23 5.76 28.89
C ILE A 803 36.76 5.91 28.78
N TRP A 804 37.44 5.05 28.01
CA TRP A 804 38.88 5.17 27.77
C TRP A 804 39.25 6.54 27.18
N GLN A 805 38.52 6.98 26.15
CA GLN A 805 38.75 8.28 25.51
C GLN A 805 38.50 9.45 26.46
N GLN A 806 37.45 9.37 27.29
CA GLN A 806 37.16 10.37 28.34
C GLN A 806 38.30 10.45 29.36
N ASN A 807 38.82 9.32 29.83
CA ASN A 807 39.94 9.29 30.77
C ASN A 807 41.20 9.97 30.18
N LEU A 808 41.53 9.69 28.91
CA LEU A 808 42.65 10.35 28.23
C LEU A 808 42.42 11.86 28.04
N GLN A 809 41.17 12.27 27.82
CA GLN A 809 40.80 13.67 27.70
C GLN A 809 40.94 14.40 29.04
N ILE A 810 40.41 13.81 30.12
CA ILE A 810 40.55 14.31 31.49
C ILE A 810 42.04 14.46 31.85
N LEU A 811 42.87 13.45 31.55
CA LEU A 811 44.32 13.53 31.78
C LEU A 811 44.95 14.71 31.02
N SER A 812 44.58 14.89 29.76
CA SER A 812 45.09 16.02 28.95
C SER A 812 44.71 17.38 29.55
N GLU A 813 43.48 17.53 30.02
CA GLU A 813 42.99 18.75 30.65
C GLU A 813 43.66 19.00 32.00
N ILE A 814 43.78 17.97 32.85
CA ILE A 814 44.49 18.05 34.13
C ILE A 814 45.94 18.47 33.88
N ILE A 815 46.62 17.89 32.88
CA ILE A 815 47.99 18.28 32.52
C ILE A 815 48.02 19.77 32.16
N GLN A 816 47.19 20.23 31.23
CA GLN A 816 47.17 21.64 30.81
C GLN A 816 46.94 22.60 31.98
N VAL A 817 45.94 22.32 32.83
CA VAL A 817 45.65 23.13 34.02
C VAL A 817 46.81 23.08 35.01
N SER A 818 47.41 21.92 35.23
CA SER A 818 48.53 21.74 36.17
C SER A 818 49.80 22.49 35.75
N LEU A 819 50.04 22.65 34.45
CA LEU A 819 51.13 23.46 33.90
C LEU A 819 50.96 24.95 34.21
N THR A 820 49.72 25.46 34.20
CA THR A 820 49.45 26.85 34.60
C THR A 820 49.55 27.04 36.12
N ARG A 821 49.14 26.03 36.90
CA ARG A 821 49.15 26.05 38.37
C ARG A 821 50.50 25.69 39.00
N GLN A 822 51.53 25.49 38.19
CA GLN A 822 52.90 25.27 38.69
C GLN A 822 53.04 24.07 39.64
N GLN A 823 52.37 22.96 39.33
CA GLN A 823 52.41 21.76 40.16
C GLN A 823 53.82 21.13 40.25
N PRO A 824 54.17 20.45 41.36
CA PRO A 824 55.50 19.85 41.54
C PRO A 824 55.68 18.57 40.71
N PRO A 825 56.92 18.10 40.45
CA PRO A 825 57.18 16.87 39.67
C PRO A 825 56.52 15.60 40.22
N ALA A 826 56.33 15.51 41.54
CA ALA A 826 55.62 14.39 42.17
C ALA A 826 54.18 14.24 41.65
N PHE A 827 53.49 15.36 41.39
CA PHE A 827 52.13 15.38 40.85
C PHE A 827 52.07 14.71 39.46
N PHE A 828 52.99 15.05 38.57
CA PHE A 828 53.05 14.46 37.22
C PHE A 828 53.49 12.99 37.25
N THR A 829 54.35 12.61 38.19
CA THR A 829 54.75 11.21 38.41
C THR A 829 53.55 10.36 38.85
N ASN A 830 52.72 10.89 39.76
CA ASN A 830 51.50 10.23 40.21
C ASN A 830 50.47 10.10 39.06
N LEU A 831 50.30 11.13 38.23
CA LEU A 831 49.47 11.04 37.03
C LEU A 831 49.96 10.01 36.02
N ARG A 832 51.29 9.87 35.84
CA ARG A 832 51.86 8.82 34.98
C ARG A 832 51.55 7.43 35.49
N ARG A 833 51.60 7.23 36.83
CA ARG A 833 51.16 5.98 37.46
C ARG A 833 49.68 5.71 37.21
N ILE A 834 48.81 6.72 37.34
CA ILE A 834 47.38 6.61 37.02
C ILE A 834 47.18 6.21 35.55
N LEU A 835 47.91 6.81 34.61
CA LEU A 835 47.86 6.41 33.19
C LEU A 835 48.26 4.94 32.99
N SER A 836 49.30 4.45 33.65
CA SER A 836 49.72 3.04 33.58
C SER A 836 48.61 2.10 34.05
N ILE A 837 47.97 2.44 35.16
CA ILE A 837 46.87 1.65 35.72
C ILE A 837 45.67 1.64 34.78
N LEU A 838 45.30 2.80 34.20
CA LEU A 838 44.21 2.85 33.21
C LEU A 838 44.54 2.02 31.96
N LYS A 839 45.80 1.99 31.50
CA LYS A 839 46.20 1.09 30.39
C LYS A 839 45.94 -0.38 30.73
N GLU A 840 46.17 -0.79 31.98
CA GLU A 840 45.90 -2.15 32.46
C GLU A 840 44.40 -2.47 32.50
N ILE A 841 43.58 -1.61 33.13
CA ILE A 841 42.11 -1.80 33.22
C ILE A 841 41.46 -1.92 31.84
N PHE A 842 41.84 -1.04 30.92
CA PHE A 842 41.24 -1.02 29.58
C PHE A 842 41.89 -2.02 28.62
N HIS A 843 42.90 -2.77 29.08
CA HIS A 843 43.71 -3.70 28.27
C HIS A 843 44.28 -3.04 27.00
N PHE A 844 44.79 -1.81 27.14
CA PHE A 844 45.38 -1.08 26.04
C PHE A 844 46.67 -1.78 25.57
N SER A 845 46.67 -2.25 24.33
CA SER A 845 47.86 -2.76 23.64
C SER A 845 48.30 -1.80 22.54
N GLU A 846 49.58 -1.45 22.51
CA GLU A 846 50.17 -0.58 21.48
C GLU A 846 50.20 -1.21 20.08
N GLU A 847 49.99 -2.53 19.99
CA GLU A 847 49.93 -3.28 18.73
C GLU A 847 48.53 -3.23 18.11
N ASN A 848 47.48 -3.19 18.94
CA ASN A 848 46.08 -3.27 18.52
C ASN A 848 45.35 -1.93 18.49
N ALA A 849 45.99 -0.84 18.92
CA ALA A 849 45.39 0.49 18.97
C ALA A 849 45.58 1.28 17.67
N ASP A 850 44.54 2.02 17.27
CA ASP A 850 44.61 2.94 16.13
C ASP A 850 45.73 3.97 16.31
N TYR A 851 46.40 4.33 15.21
CA TYR A 851 47.54 5.25 15.20
C TYR A 851 47.27 6.57 15.95
N VAL A 852 46.06 7.12 15.84
CA VAL A 852 45.67 8.37 16.53
C VAL A 852 45.63 8.18 18.04
N MET A 853 45.02 7.10 18.53
CA MET A 853 44.96 6.80 19.97
C MET A 853 46.34 6.48 20.51
N LYS A 854 47.13 5.70 19.76
CA LYS A 854 48.54 5.43 20.08
C LYS A 854 49.33 6.72 20.25
N LYS A 855 49.26 7.64 19.27
CA LYS A 855 49.95 8.94 19.35
C LYS A 855 49.46 9.82 20.50
N LYS A 856 48.15 9.81 20.80
CA LYS A 856 47.60 10.56 21.95
C LYS A 856 48.15 10.01 23.27
N VAL A 857 48.17 8.69 23.44
CA VAL A 857 48.71 8.02 24.64
C VAL A 857 50.22 8.26 24.77
N GLU A 858 51.00 8.08 23.69
CA GLU A 858 52.44 8.38 23.65
C GLU A 858 52.73 9.84 24.06
N ARG A 859 51.95 10.79 23.54
CA ARG A 859 52.12 12.21 23.85
C ARG A 859 51.81 12.52 25.31
N ILE A 860 50.73 11.96 25.86
CA ILE A 860 50.36 12.15 27.27
C ILE A 860 51.46 11.55 28.17
N ASP A 861 51.90 10.32 27.89
CA ASP A 861 52.94 9.66 28.69
C ASP A 861 54.26 10.45 28.67
N TYR A 862 54.66 10.94 27.49
CA TYR A 862 55.85 11.78 27.31
C TYR A 862 55.77 13.11 28.09
N LEU A 863 54.61 13.77 28.06
CA LEU A 863 54.39 14.99 28.83
C LEU A 863 54.53 14.72 30.34
N LEU A 864 53.86 13.68 30.83
CA LEU A 864 53.91 13.29 32.23
C LEU A 864 55.33 12.90 32.67
N GLU A 865 56.09 12.23 31.80
CA GLU A 865 57.50 11.94 32.00
C GLU A 865 58.34 13.20 32.15
N CYS A 866 58.35 14.08 31.14
CA CYS A 866 59.15 15.30 31.14
C CYS A 866 58.90 16.17 32.38
N TYR A 867 57.63 16.34 32.76
CA TYR A 867 57.28 17.15 33.93
C TYR A 867 57.48 16.41 35.26
N GLY A 868 57.48 15.07 35.26
CA GLY A 868 57.71 14.21 36.44
C GLY A 868 59.19 13.93 36.79
N LEU A 869 60.12 14.05 35.84
CA LEU A 869 61.56 13.80 36.09
C LEU A 869 62.14 14.69 37.20
N ASN A 870 63.24 14.34 37.87
CA ASN A 870 63.95 15.34 38.69
C ASN A 870 64.78 16.30 37.81
N THR A 871 65.24 17.44 38.34
CA THR A 871 65.84 18.50 37.49
C THR A 871 67.14 18.05 36.82
N SER A 872 67.94 17.21 37.46
CA SER A 872 69.14 16.63 36.83
C SER A 872 68.80 15.71 35.66
N ARG A 873 67.80 14.83 35.80
CA ARG A 873 67.33 13.96 34.73
C ARG A 873 66.63 14.75 33.62
N LEU A 874 65.91 15.81 33.95
CA LEU A 874 65.26 16.68 32.97
C LEU A 874 66.29 17.46 32.12
N ILE A 875 67.38 17.93 32.73
CA ILE A 875 68.51 18.50 31.99
C ILE A 875 69.12 17.45 31.04
N HIS A 876 69.29 16.20 31.50
CA HIS A 876 69.75 15.12 30.63
C HIS A 876 68.78 14.86 29.48
N GLN A 877 67.47 14.85 29.73
CA GLN A 877 66.42 14.71 28.71
C GLN A 877 66.51 15.81 27.65
N TYR A 878 66.80 17.05 28.05
CA TYR A 878 67.06 18.15 27.10
C TYR A 878 68.24 17.85 26.16
N PHE A 879 69.35 17.33 26.68
CA PHE A 879 70.49 16.95 25.84
C PHE A 879 70.18 15.79 24.90
N LYS A 880 69.35 14.83 25.34
CA LYS A 880 68.85 13.74 24.47
C LYS A 880 68.01 14.29 23.33
N GLU A 881 67.03 15.15 23.61
CA GLU A 881 66.20 15.80 22.58
C GLU A 881 67.06 16.61 21.59
N ARG A 882 68.08 17.33 22.07
CA ARG A 882 69.00 18.09 21.21
C ARG A 882 69.89 17.19 20.34
N TYR A 883 70.33 16.07 20.87
CA TYR A 883 71.06 15.06 20.10
C TYR A 883 70.18 14.44 19.00
N GLU A 884 68.91 14.14 19.30
CA GLU A 884 67.96 13.65 18.30
C GLU A 884 67.67 14.68 17.20
N LEU A 885 67.53 15.96 17.56
CA LEU A 885 67.42 17.05 16.58
C LEU A 885 68.67 17.13 15.68
N GLN A 886 69.87 16.97 16.24
CA GLN A 886 71.09 16.91 15.44
C GLN A 886 71.03 15.74 14.44
N LEU A 887 70.64 14.55 14.86
CA LEU A 887 70.50 13.40 13.95
C LEU A 887 69.48 13.64 12.82
N GLN A 888 68.41 14.38 13.09
CA GLN A 888 67.44 14.76 12.06
C GLN A 888 68.04 15.76 11.07
N ILE A 889 68.82 16.74 11.54
CA ILE A 889 69.53 17.71 10.69
C ILE A 889 70.62 17.00 9.86
N ASN A 890 71.33 16.02 10.41
CA ASN A 890 72.34 15.22 9.69
C ASN A 890 71.78 14.54 8.43
N LYS A 891 70.46 14.26 8.38
CA LYS A 891 69.80 13.65 7.21
C LYS A 891 69.51 14.66 6.08
N GLN A 892 69.66 15.96 6.33
CA GLN A 892 69.45 16.99 5.33
C GLN A 892 70.68 17.14 4.42
N PRO A 893 70.50 17.51 3.14
CA PRO A 893 71.61 17.64 2.19
C PRO A 893 72.56 18.81 2.50
N PHE A 894 72.20 19.70 3.44
CA PHE A 894 72.94 20.90 3.78
C PHE A 894 73.18 20.99 5.29
N ASN A 895 74.39 21.42 5.67
CA ASN A 895 74.80 21.59 7.07
C ASN A 895 74.79 23.09 7.44
N PRO A 896 73.71 23.61 8.04
CA PRO A 896 73.46 25.04 8.13
C PRO A 896 74.41 25.82 9.03
N TYR A 897 75.15 25.15 9.91
CA TYR A 897 76.10 25.82 10.83
C TYR A 897 77.52 25.25 10.75
N GLY A 898 77.77 24.41 9.75
CA GLY A 898 79.04 23.71 9.58
C GLY A 898 79.05 22.29 10.14
N VAL A 899 80.24 21.68 10.14
CA VAL A 899 80.47 20.30 10.58
C VAL A 899 81.71 20.26 11.46
N LEU A 900 81.63 19.59 12.61
CA LEU A 900 82.76 19.26 13.46
C LEU A 900 83.21 17.83 13.17
N SER A 901 84.50 17.62 12.91
CA SER A 901 85.06 16.31 12.69
C SER A 901 85.94 15.88 13.87
N VAL A 902 85.70 14.68 14.38
CA VAL A 902 86.41 14.12 15.55
C VAL A 902 86.77 12.65 15.32
N TYR A 903 87.83 12.18 15.95
CA TYR A 903 87.95 10.75 16.29
C TYR A 903 87.56 10.56 17.74
N CYS A 904 86.72 9.57 18.00
CA CYS A 904 86.31 9.25 19.35
C CYS A 904 86.20 7.74 19.49
N PHE A 905 86.85 7.17 20.50
CA PHE A 905 86.85 5.73 20.74
C PHE A 905 87.15 5.41 22.21
N PHE A 906 86.70 4.25 22.66
CA PHE A 906 87.03 3.72 23.98
C PHE A 906 88.24 2.80 23.92
N VAL A 907 89.16 2.93 24.86
CA VAL A 907 90.23 1.96 25.14
C VAL A 907 90.01 1.46 26.55
N LYS A 908 89.34 0.31 26.71
CA LYS A 908 88.85 -0.13 28.03
C LYS A 908 87.99 0.97 28.66
N ASN A 909 88.39 1.51 29.81
CA ASN A 909 87.64 2.56 30.51
C ASN A 909 88.13 3.97 30.18
N THR A 910 89.07 4.13 29.24
CA THR A 910 89.57 5.44 28.83
C THR A 910 88.85 5.89 27.57
N LEU A 911 88.14 7.01 27.64
CA LEU A 911 87.54 7.67 26.48
C LEU A 911 88.60 8.58 25.83
N LYS A 912 89.01 8.24 24.61
CA LYS A 912 89.92 9.06 23.80
C LYS A 912 89.14 9.87 22.79
N LEU A 913 89.38 11.18 22.76
CA LEU A 913 88.69 12.14 21.92
C LEU A 913 89.72 13.06 21.25
N GLU A 914 89.82 12.95 19.93
CA GLU A 914 90.64 13.83 19.10
C GLU A 914 89.74 14.77 18.31
N ILE A 915 89.91 16.07 18.56
CA ILE A 915 89.21 17.13 17.84
C ILE A 915 90.09 17.54 16.66
N LEU A 916 89.64 17.22 15.44
CA LEU A 916 90.38 17.48 14.21
C LEU A 916 90.12 18.90 13.72
N ASN A 917 88.92 19.14 13.18
CA ASN A 917 88.58 20.41 12.57
C ASN A 917 87.09 20.71 12.58
N ALA A 918 86.74 21.99 12.46
CA ALA A 918 85.40 22.40 12.06
C ALA A 918 85.42 23.01 10.65
N ARG A 919 84.35 22.82 9.88
CA ARG A 919 84.24 23.32 8.50
C ARG A 919 83.00 24.19 8.36
N ASN A 920 83.09 25.25 7.56
CA ASN A 920 82.00 26.18 7.28
C ASN A 920 81.37 26.79 8.55
N LEU A 921 82.18 27.15 9.54
CA LEU A 921 81.68 27.84 10.74
C LEU A 921 81.08 29.19 10.34
N ILE A 922 79.83 29.42 10.73
CA ILE A 922 79.15 30.69 10.47
C ILE A 922 79.40 31.65 11.65
N PRO A 923 79.94 32.85 11.43
CA PRO A 923 80.16 33.85 12.49
C PRO A 923 78.82 34.43 12.98
N ILE A 924 78.85 35.12 14.12
CA ILE A 924 77.71 35.92 14.61
C ILE A 924 77.96 37.37 14.15
N GLY A 925 77.17 37.85 13.19
CA GLY A 925 77.29 39.20 12.59
C GLY A 925 77.82 39.20 11.15
N PRO A 926 77.54 40.25 10.36
CA PRO A 926 77.91 40.31 8.94
C PRO A 926 79.44 40.46 8.76
N ASN A 927 80.02 39.67 7.84
CA ASN A 927 81.40 39.75 7.34
C ASN A 927 82.55 39.58 8.36
N LYS A 928 82.35 38.81 9.44
CA LYS A 928 83.39 38.50 10.43
C LYS A 928 83.95 37.08 10.24
N LYS A 929 85.26 36.84 10.39
CA LYS A 929 85.79 35.47 10.57
C LYS A 929 85.76 35.07 12.06
N CYS A 930 85.78 33.78 12.37
CA CYS A 930 85.66 33.29 13.76
C CYS A 930 87.03 33.11 14.44
N ASP A 931 87.12 33.51 15.71
CA ASP A 931 88.20 33.16 16.64
C ASP A 931 87.75 31.99 17.52
N SER A 932 87.64 30.83 16.88
CA SER A 932 86.91 29.69 17.44
C SER A 932 87.72 28.84 18.41
N PHE A 933 87.08 28.33 19.46
CA PHE A 933 87.58 27.23 20.29
C PHE A 933 86.40 26.33 20.72
N ILE A 934 86.68 25.07 21.03
CA ILE A 934 85.66 24.10 21.42
C ILE A 934 85.80 23.78 22.91
N LYS A 935 84.71 23.92 23.66
CA LYS A 935 84.59 23.45 25.04
C LYS A 935 83.89 22.09 25.05
N ILE A 936 84.45 21.13 25.78
CA ILE A 936 83.96 19.74 25.85
C ILE A 936 83.34 19.50 27.22
N GLN A 937 82.14 18.92 27.27
CA GLN A 937 81.46 18.55 28.52
C GLN A 937 80.83 17.17 28.40
N LEU A 938 80.88 16.35 29.45
CA LEU A 938 80.20 15.06 29.51
C LEU A 938 78.89 15.20 30.30
N ILE A 939 77.78 14.71 29.73
CA ILE A 939 76.43 14.80 30.29
C ILE A 939 75.92 13.38 30.58
N PRO A 940 75.31 13.09 31.75
CA PRO A 940 74.86 14.04 32.79
C PRO A 940 75.97 14.57 33.71
N GLU A 941 75.99 15.89 33.96
CA GLU A 941 77.04 16.56 34.78
C GLU A 941 77.24 15.91 36.17
N LYS A 942 76.18 15.34 36.77
CA LYS A 942 76.24 14.69 38.09
C LYS A 942 77.28 13.57 38.16
N TYR A 943 77.43 12.79 37.08
CA TYR A 943 78.35 11.64 37.05
C TYR A 943 79.76 12.02 36.60
N PHE A 944 79.94 13.16 35.93
CA PHE A 944 81.20 13.57 35.30
C PHE A 944 81.77 14.88 35.86
N SER A 945 81.24 15.37 36.99
CA SER A 945 81.64 16.64 37.61
C SER A 945 83.08 16.67 38.12
N THR A 946 83.70 15.51 38.30
CA THR A 946 85.09 15.34 38.75
C THR A 946 86.12 15.65 37.67
N PHE A 947 85.74 15.67 36.39
CA PHE A 947 86.67 15.92 35.28
C PHE A 947 86.92 17.42 35.06
N PRO A 948 88.14 17.81 34.66
CA PRO A 948 88.45 19.19 34.33
C PRO A 948 87.67 19.65 33.08
N SER A 949 87.41 20.96 33.00
CA SER A 949 86.76 21.57 31.84
C SER A 949 87.73 21.66 30.65
N TYR A 950 87.76 20.62 29.82
CA TYR A 950 88.58 20.63 28.60
C TYR A 950 88.11 21.65 27.56
N LYS A 951 89.08 22.29 26.91
CA LYS A 951 88.88 23.21 25.81
C LYS A 951 90.07 23.16 24.85
N THR A 952 89.81 23.34 23.57
CA THR A 952 90.87 23.50 22.57
C THR A 952 91.56 24.86 22.69
N LYS A 953 92.72 24.99 22.06
CA LYS A 953 93.32 26.28 21.71
C LYS A 953 92.41 27.04 20.74
N VAL A 954 92.60 28.35 20.72
CA VAL A 954 91.80 29.28 19.91
C VAL A 954 92.40 29.36 18.53
N GLN A 955 91.61 29.07 17.51
CA GLN A 955 91.96 29.19 16.10
C GLN A 955 91.39 30.48 15.56
N GLN A 956 92.27 31.43 15.25
CA GLN A 956 91.91 32.81 14.93
C GLN A 956 91.56 33.00 13.46
N ASN A 957 90.63 33.91 13.19
CA ASN A 957 90.35 34.47 11.87
C ASN A 957 90.10 33.42 10.76
N THR A 958 89.30 32.38 11.04
CA THR A 958 89.00 31.30 10.07
C THR A 958 87.58 30.74 10.19
N HIS A 959 87.00 30.32 9.06
CA HIS A 959 85.75 29.52 9.01
C HIS A 959 86.04 28.00 8.99
N PHE A 960 87.31 27.63 8.90
CA PHE A 960 87.81 26.25 8.80
C PHE A 960 88.92 26.02 9.84
N PRO A 961 88.63 26.12 11.15
CA PRO A 961 89.64 25.92 12.18
C PRO A 961 90.14 24.47 12.19
N LEU A 962 91.46 24.33 12.23
CA LEU A 962 92.18 23.07 12.48
C LEU A 962 92.63 23.09 13.94
N TYR A 963 92.09 22.19 14.76
CA TYR A 963 92.43 22.12 16.18
C TYR A 963 93.52 21.08 16.43
N ASP A 964 93.36 19.88 15.87
CA ASP A 964 94.27 18.72 16.01
C ASP A 964 94.73 18.50 17.48
N GLU A 965 93.76 18.43 18.39
CA GLU A 965 93.99 18.29 19.84
C GLU A 965 93.33 17.02 20.39
N ILE A 966 94.07 16.31 21.25
CA ILE A 966 93.64 15.04 21.87
C ILE A 966 93.32 15.26 23.35
N PHE A 967 92.20 14.69 23.79
CA PHE A 967 91.71 14.70 25.16
C PHE A 967 91.42 13.27 25.61
N GLU A 968 91.76 12.95 26.85
CA GLU A 968 91.52 11.64 27.46
C GLU A 968 90.73 11.80 28.77
N TYR A 969 89.72 10.95 28.95
CA TYR A 969 88.94 10.85 30.18
C TYR A 969 89.05 9.42 30.74
N GLU A 970 89.55 9.30 31.96
CA GLU A 970 89.60 8.02 32.68
C GLU A 970 88.26 7.78 33.40
N LEU A 971 87.41 6.91 32.85
CA LEU A 971 86.09 6.63 33.37
C LEU A 971 86.09 5.48 34.38
N THR A 972 85.14 5.47 35.30
CA THR A 972 84.81 4.27 36.09
C THR A 972 83.96 3.29 35.27
N ASP A 973 83.92 2.02 35.68
CA ASP A 973 83.04 1.02 35.05
C ASP A 973 81.56 1.45 35.04
N GLU A 974 81.11 2.13 36.09
CA GLU A 974 79.75 2.66 36.19
C GLU A 974 79.52 3.82 35.21
N GLN A 975 80.45 4.76 35.11
CA GLN A 975 80.37 5.88 34.17
C GLN A 975 80.37 5.42 32.71
N ARG A 976 81.17 4.39 32.39
CA ARG A 976 81.25 3.81 31.05
C ARG A 976 79.95 3.12 30.63
N LYS A 977 79.26 2.46 31.57
CA LYS A 977 77.98 1.75 31.32
C LYS A 977 76.78 2.68 31.10
N ILE A 978 76.92 3.99 31.25
CA ILE A 978 75.85 4.95 30.98
C ILE A 978 75.75 5.14 29.45
N GLU A 979 75.05 4.23 28.77
CA GLU A 979 74.92 4.22 27.30
C GLU A 979 74.33 5.52 26.73
N ASP A 980 73.45 6.15 27.50
CA ASP A 980 72.78 7.41 27.17
C ASP A 980 73.59 8.67 27.56
N ALA A 981 74.84 8.52 28.01
CA ALA A 981 75.71 9.66 28.25
C ALA A 981 76.07 10.35 26.93
N ILE A 982 76.22 11.68 26.95
CA ILE A 982 76.44 12.50 25.76
C ILE A 982 77.67 13.37 25.95
N ILE A 983 78.57 13.37 24.97
CA ILE A 983 79.63 14.36 24.81
C ILE A 983 79.01 15.60 24.15
N PHE A 984 79.00 16.70 24.88
CA PHE A 984 78.54 18.00 24.42
C PHE A 984 79.73 18.88 24.01
N PHE A 985 79.76 19.25 22.73
CA PHE A 985 80.72 20.15 22.14
C PHE A 985 80.09 21.54 21.99
N ASN A 986 80.68 22.54 22.64
CA ASN A 986 80.25 23.92 22.57
C ASN A 986 81.34 24.75 21.86
N ILE A 987 81.06 25.12 20.61
CA ILE A 987 81.97 25.89 19.76
C ILE A 987 81.72 27.37 20.06
N LYS A 988 82.76 28.09 20.48
CA LYS A 988 82.67 29.49 20.92
C LYS A 988 83.59 30.41 20.14
N ASP A 989 83.16 31.65 19.94
CA ASP A 989 83.96 32.74 19.40
C ASP A 989 84.62 33.50 20.57
N LYS A 990 85.95 33.63 20.55
CA LYS A 990 86.68 34.35 21.58
C LYS A 990 86.79 35.82 21.21
N TYR A 991 86.31 36.70 22.09
CA TYR A 991 86.45 38.14 21.93
C TYR A 991 87.59 38.69 22.79
N LEU A 992 88.32 39.67 22.25
CA LEU A 992 89.41 40.37 22.95
C LEU A 992 88.90 41.21 24.15
N LEU A 993 87.68 41.75 24.06
CA LEU A 993 86.98 42.50 25.10
C LEU A 993 85.49 42.07 25.10
N GLY A 994 85.06 41.31 26.10
CA GLY A 994 83.68 40.83 26.24
C GLY A 994 83.56 39.35 26.61
N SER A 995 82.32 38.85 26.69
CA SER A 995 82.03 37.43 26.95
C SER A 995 82.10 36.59 25.67
N ASN A 996 82.77 35.43 25.72
CA ASN A 996 82.82 34.49 24.60
C ASN A 996 81.42 34.03 24.17
N GLU A 997 81.09 34.18 22.89
CA GLU A 997 79.77 33.85 22.34
C GLU A 997 79.71 32.41 21.83
N CYS A 998 78.55 31.76 21.95
CA CYS A 998 78.34 30.41 21.43
C CYS A 998 78.03 30.46 19.93
N ILE A 999 78.92 29.92 19.10
CA ILE A 999 78.76 29.86 17.65
C ILE A 999 77.88 28.67 17.27
N ALA A 1000 78.13 27.49 17.81
CA ALA A 1000 77.37 26.29 17.48
C ALA A 1000 77.57 25.19 18.53
N GLU A 1001 76.73 24.16 18.45
CA GLU A 1001 76.68 23.02 19.34
C GLU A 1001 76.75 21.72 18.55
N ALA A 1002 77.42 20.72 19.10
CA ALA A 1002 77.35 19.34 18.63
C ALA A 1002 77.27 18.34 19.78
N PHE A 1003 76.72 17.17 19.51
CA PHE A 1003 76.41 16.13 20.47
C PHE A 1003 76.85 14.76 19.92
N LEU A 1004 77.43 13.92 20.78
CA LEU A 1004 77.79 12.53 20.45
C LEU A 1004 77.42 11.63 21.62
N ALA A 1005 76.55 10.64 21.42
CA ALA A 1005 76.15 9.72 22.47
C ALA A 1005 77.19 8.61 22.67
N PHE A 1006 77.36 8.13 23.90
CA PHE A 1006 78.33 7.09 24.25
C PHE A 1006 78.08 5.79 23.49
N ARG A 1007 76.81 5.42 23.31
CA ARG A 1007 76.40 4.26 22.50
C ARG A 1007 76.85 4.29 21.04
N ASP A 1008 77.18 5.47 20.50
CA ASP A 1008 77.66 5.61 19.11
C ASP A 1008 79.19 5.59 19.01
N ILE A 1009 79.90 5.49 20.14
CA ILE A 1009 81.36 5.52 20.20
C ILE A 1009 81.89 4.08 20.13
N PRO A 1010 82.74 3.75 19.15
CA PRO A 1010 83.30 2.40 19.02
C PRO A 1010 84.36 2.09 20.09
N GLU A 1011 84.49 0.82 20.45
CA GLU A 1011 85.67 0.32 21.17
C GLU A 1011 86.84 0.19 20.19
N TYR A 1012 88.03 0.62 20.60
CA TYR A 1012 89.23 0.49 19.80
C TYR A 1012 89.64 -0.99 19.68
N THR A 1013 89.63 -1.50 18.44
CA THR A 1013 90.25 -2.79 18.12
C THR A 1013 91.43 -2.57 17.19
N ILE A 1014 92.51 -3.34 17.38
CA ILE A 1014 93.78 -3.21 16.62
C ILE A 1014 93.57 -3.43 15.10
N LYS A 1015 92.41 -3.94 14.68
CA LYS A 1015 92.08 -4.27 13.28
C LYS A 1015 91.25 -3.20 12.56
N ASP A 1016 90.73 -2.20 13.25
CA ASP A 1016 89.84 -1.20 12.65
C ASP A 1016 90.58 0.11 12.34
N ASN A 1017 90.49 0.57 11.08
CA ASN A 1017 90.80 1.96 10.76
C ASN A 1017 89.76 2.83 11.47
N LEU A 1018 90.22 3.65 12.43
CA LEU A 1018 89.38 4.61 13.13
C LEU A 1018 88.65 5.47 12.10
N LYS A 1019 87.32 5.41 12.11
CA LYS A 1019 86.48 6.21 11.21
C LYS A 1019 86.30 7.61 11.79
N GLN A 1020 86.49 8.60 10.94
CA GLN A 1020 86.26 9.99 11.29
C GLN A 1020 84.75 10.20 11.49
N ILE A 1021 84.37 10.74 12.65
CA ILE A 1021 82.97 11.05 12.96
C ILE A 1021 82.72 12.51 12.57
N HIS A 1022 81.76 12.73 11.68
CA HIS A 1022 81.31 14.05 11.27
C HIS A 1022 80.01 14.41 12.00
N LEU A 1023 80.09 15.39 12.90
CA LEU A 1023 78.96 15.89 13.68
C LEU A 1023 78.46 17.19 13.04
N THR A 1024 77.23 17.21 12.52
CA THR A 1024 76.66 18.45 12.03
C THR A 1024 76.44 19.40 13.19
N LEU A 1025 76.88 20.64 12.99
CA LEU A 1025 76.74 21.69 13.97
C LEU A 1025 75.31 22.21 13.97
N THR A 1026 74.77 22.43 15.16
CA THR A 1026 73.42 22.95 15.39
C THR A 1026 73.47 24.26 16.16
N ARG A 1027 72.43 25.07 16.06
CA ARG A 1027 72.21 26.24 16.92
C ARG A 1027 70.86 26.12 17.59
N LEU A 1028 70.76 26.62 18.82
CA LEU A 1028 69.48 26.81 19.48
C LEU A 1028 68.83 28.08 18.90
N GLN A 1029 67.86 27.93 17.98
CA GLN A 1029 67.29 29.09 17.27
C GLN A 1029 65.85 29.44 17.65
N CYS A 1030 65.03 28.51 18.14
CA CYS A 1030 63.78 28.76 18.88
C CYS A 1030 63.09 27.40 18.95
N ASP A 1031 63.25 26.66 20.04
CA ASP A 1031 62.79 25.27 20.02
C ASP A 1031 61.66 25.08 21.02
N GLU A 1032 60.54 24.57 20.51
CA GLU A 1032 59.34 24.17 21.25
C GLU A 1032 59.55 22.89 22.11
N LEU A 1033 60.81 22.56 22.42
CA LEU A 1033 61.22 21.38 23.16
C LEU A 1033 60.48 21.29 24.49
N GLU A 1034 59.88 20.14 24.76
CA GLU A 1034 59.08 19.94 25.95
C GLU A 1034 59.95 19.91 27.21
N SER A 1035 61.14 19.29 27.14
CA SER A 1035 62.10 19.34 28.24
C SER A 1035 62.51 20.78 28.60
N LEU A 1036 62.65 21.65 27.60
CA LEU A 1036 63.00 23.07 27.79
C LEU A 1036 61.84 23.84 28.42
N LYS A 1037 60.60 23.61 27.98
CA LYS A 1037 59.38 24.17 28.59
C LYS A 1037 59.24 23.71 30.04
N ALA A 1038 59.50 22.44 30.33
CA ALA A 1038 59.48 21.89 31.69
C ALA A 1038 60.59 22.50 32.58
N LEU A 1039 61.79 22.76 32.03
CA LEU A 1039 62.87 23.46 32.75
C LEU A 1039 62.51 24.91 33.04
N GLN A 1040 61.93 25.62 32.07
CA GLN A 1040 61.42 26.99 32.24
C GLN A 1040 60.36 27.05 33.33
N HIS A 1041 59.43 26.10 33.33
CA HIS A 1041 58.42 25.96 34.36
C HIS A 1041 59.06 25.80 35.75
N ARG A 1042 60.03 24.90 35.92
CA ARG A 1042 60.73 24.71 37.22
C ARG A 1042 61.53 25.93 37.68
N ALA A 1043 62.14 26.64 36.73
CA ALA A 1043 62.85 27.86 37.05
C ALA A 1043 61.87 28.94 37.57
N GLN A 1044 60.65 29.01 37.04
CA GLN A 1044 59.61 29.93 37.54
C GLN A 1044 59.15 29.54 38.95
N THR A 1045 59.04 28.24 39.27
CA THR A 1045 58.68 27.75 40.61
C THR A 1045 59.80 27.87 41.65
N GLY A 1046 60.97 28.40 41.28
CA GLY A 1046 62.06 28.69 42.22
C GLY A 1046 63.20 27.67 42.26
N ASP A 1047 63.22 26.65 41.39
CA ASP A 1047 64.32 25.68 41.33
C ASP A 1047 65.63 26.35 40.89
N LYS A 1048 66.61 26.39 41.79
CA LYS A 1048 67.92 27.02 41.54
C LYS A 1048 68.71 26.32 40.44
N ALA A 1049 68.71 24.98 40.39
CA ALA A 1049 69.46 24.23 39.38
C ALA A 1049 68.87 24.46 37.98
N ALA A 1050 67.54 24.54 37.87
CA ALA A 1050 66.87 24.89 36.62
C ALA A 1050 67.16 26.34 36.20
N LYS A 1051 67.11 27.31 37.14
CA LYS A 1051 67.47 28.72 36.87
C LYS A 1051 68.92 28.86 36.39
N ASP A 1052 69.85 28.20 37.05
CA ASP A 1052 71.28 28.23 36.72
C ASP A 1052 71.52 27.64 35.33
N PHE A 1053 70.86 26.51 35.01
CA PHE A 1053 70.94 25.90 33.69
C PHE A 1053 70.36 26.80 32.59
N LEU A 1054 69.18 27.39 32.80
CA LEU A 1054 68.57 28.30 31.82
C LEU A 1054 69.36 29.59 31.64
N SER A 1055 70.00 30.11 32.70
CA SER A 1055 70.92 31.25 32.58
C SER A 1055 72.14 30.90 31.71
N LYS A 1056 72.71 29.71 31.94
CA LYS A 1056 73.77 29.15 31.07
C LYS A 1056 73.30 28.93 29.63
N LEU A 1057 72.03 28.57 29.39
CA LEU A 1057 71.48 28.43 28.05
C LEU A 1057 71.21 29.78 27.37
N ARG A 1058 70.63 30.76 28.08
CA ARG A 1058 70.36 32.10 27.54
C ARG A 1058 71.64 32.81 27.12
N SER A 1059 72.72 32.66 27.89
CA SER A 1059 74.05 33.16 27.50
C SER A 1059 74.64 32.44 26.28
N ARG A 1060 74.07 31.30 25.86
CA ARG A 1060 74.43 30.59 24.61
C ARG A 1060 73.45 30.86 23.47
N THR A 1061 72.27 31.41 23.75
CA THR A 1061 71.25 31.70 22.74
C THR A 1061 71.53 33.05 22.09
N ILE A 1062 71.64 33.08 20.77
CA ILE A 1062 71.84 34.33 20.02
C ILE A 1062 70.47 35.03 19.93
N ILE A 1063 70.30 36.16 20.61
CA ILE A 1063 69.14 37.02 20.40
C ILE A 1063 69.40 37.79 19.10
N SER A 1064 68.89 37.31 17.95
CA SER A 1064 68.90 38.13 16.74
C SER A 1064 67.91 39.29 16.88
N PRO A 1065 68.34 40.56 16.76
CA PRO A 1065 67.41 41.67 16.59
C PRO A 1065 66.80 41.57 15.19
N LYS A 1066 65.46 41.51 15.13
CA LYS A 1066 64.59 41.74 13.95
C LYS A 1066 64.96 40.98 12.65
N LYS A 1067 64.13 39.98 12.32
CA LYS A 1067 63.79 39.52 10.95
C LYS A 1067 64.91 39.72 9.90
N MET A 1068 65.91 38.85 9.88
CA MET A 1068 66.60 38.57 8.61
C MET A 1068 65.61 37.82 7.73
N LYS A 1069 65.06 38.52 6.73
CA LYS A 1069 64.42 37.88 5.58
C LYS A 1069 65.48 37.00 4.92
N LEU A 1070 65.25 35.68 4.92
CA LEU A 1070 65.95 34.79 4.01
C LEU A 1070 65.76 35.32 2.57
N PRO A 1071 66.83 35.44 1.77
CA PRO A 1071 66.67 35.69 0.34
C PRO A 1071 66.03 34.42 -0.25
N VAL A 1072 64.78 34.55 -0.66
CA VAL A 1072 64.13 33.59 -1.56
C VAL A 1072 64.94 33.63 -2.85
N THR A 1073 65.83 32.66 -3.01
CA THR A 1073 66.54 32.41 -4.26
C THR A 1073 66.17 31.01 -4.70
N GLN A 1074 65.29 30.98 -5.71
CA GLN A 1074 65.04 29.94 -6.70
C GLN A 1074 65.37 28.48 -6.32
N LEU A 1075 64.29 27.72 -6.06
CA LEU A 1075 64.10 26.37 -6.58
C LEU A 1075 62.71 26.32 -7.25
#